data_AF-A0A921GFP9-F1
#
_entry.id   AF-A0A921GFP9-F1
#
_cell.length_a   1.000
_cell.length_b   1.000
_cell.length_c   1.000
_cell.angle_alpha   90.00
_cell.angle_beta   90.00
_cell.angle_gamma   90.00
#
_symmetry.space_group_name_H-M   'P 1'
#
loop_
_entity.id
_entity.type
_entity.pdbx_description
1 polymer ?
#
loop_
_entity_poly.entity_id
_entity_poly.type
_entity_poly.pdbx_seq_one_letter_code
_entity_poly.pdbx_strand_id
1 'polypeptide(L)'
;MDKKRVFNAAVTAGLSLSMVLTSVPATALAQTDMGASAITQAAEMVDVAIVTKDSTQYLACPKDGSLGSTVAAVDLTGIKSFTWTDSNGVFHEFAASKLASYIFIESCTLTAVYDEVPEDTIEVTLDMNYPDGSDAQVVATADENGKISAPADPTCEGFGFVGWAVNGNTDNMVTSGVAGDMVYTADTTLVAQWVEAPKATAKITYQVTNPADGSYYEIETTADQAGHVAQPADPSAEGFDFVGWAVNGDTDNVFTSGAISSVAWDEDTTFVALWAPASEDSVTLTYKVSNPADGSYYEIQATVDEDGHVAKPADPAAEGYEFVGWAIEGTTNIFTSGAIETLTWEKDTTFVAQWAPVADEAPTVTYNVTNPSDGSSYQIVATVDSTGHVSKPADPADEGYVFVGWKMDGTEDVYTSGAISFLTWDEDVSFTAQWVAEPVEEESVEITYDLNFPDGSDAQVVATANEDGFVARPADPTCTGWKFIGWKCINPAGDDLLTSDDVASISWSSDQLLQAQWEKVADPVAETHTVTFDYCLTNTNDLLVEVEDGQPVARPADPTCAGYVFTGWYSDVDRTQLWDFSTPVTSDMTLYANWAEAETPSDPVVPGDDTATPETPQESEEAKAEEAKSEVPETGDATNAVAVTGIGIAGLMAAAASFILRRRNEQ
;
A
#
# COMPACT_ATOMS: atom_id res chain seq x y z
N MET A 1 -16.05 -26.15 8.41
CA MET A 1 -15.80 -24.80 7.87
C MET A 1 -14.34 -24.72 7.52
N ASP A 2 -14.10 -24.55 6.23
CA ASP A 2 -12.81 -24.47 5.55
C ASP A 2 -11.82 -23.49 6.19
N LYS A 3 -10.53 -23.87 6.15
CA LYS A 3 -9.47 -23.00 5.64
C LYS A 3 -8.46 -23.82 4.86
N LYS A 4 -8.54 -23.72 3.53
CA LYS A 4 -7.43 -23.99 2.61
C LYS A 4 -6.32 -22.96 2.84
N ARG A 5 -5.07 -23.40 2.86
CA ARG A 5 -3.97 -22.77 2.11
C ARG A 5 -3.13 -23.89 1.47
N VAL A 6 -2.87 -23.69 0.19
CA VAL A 6 -2.19 -24.56 -0.76
C VAL A 6 -0.69 -24.26 -0.70
N PHE A 7 0.16 -25.28 -0.78
CA PHE A 7 1.42 -25.20 -1.50
C PHE A 7 1.63 -26.46 -2.35
N ASN A 8 1.99 -26.23 -3.61
CA ASN A 8 2.11 -27.22 -4.67
C ASN A 8 3.45 -27.95 -4.60
N ALA A 9 3.43 -29.28 -4.60
CA ALA A 9 4.28 -30.07 -5.47
C ALA A 9 3.53 -31.36 -5.81
N ALA A 10 3.24 -31.53 -7.10
CA ALA A 10 2.47 -32.66 -7.61
C ALA A 10 3.23 -33.97 -7.41
N VAL A 11 2.76 -34.84 -6.52
CA VAL A 11 3.03 -36.28 -6.64
C VAL A 11 1.75 -36.93 -7.12
N THR A 12 1.67 -37.09 -8.42
CA THR A 12 0.60 -37.78 -9.12
C THR A 12 0.40 -39.16 -8.50
N ALA A 13 -0.70 -39.37 -7.78
CA ALA A 13 -1.26 -40.70 -7.58
C ALA A 13 -1.53 -41.29 -8.98
N GLY A 14 -0.68 -42.22 -9.42
CA GLY A 14 -0.76 -42.83 -10.75
C GLY A 14 0.55 -42.87 -11.51
N LEU A 15 1.64 -43.40 -10.93
CA LEU A 15 2.76 -43.91 -11.70
C LEU A 15 2.42 -45.35 -12.15
N SER A 16 1.81 -45.50 -13.33
CA SER A 16 1.70 -46.81 -13.98
C SER A 16 3.07 -47.20 -14.54
N LEU A 17 3.80 -48.07 -13.85
CA LEU A 17 4.97 -48.73 -14.42
C LEU A 17 4.49 -49.72 -15.50
N SER A 18 4.74 -49.42 -16.79
CA SER A 18 4.44 -50.34 -17.90
C SER A 18 5.72 -51.00 -18.39
N MET A 19 5.91 -52.28 -18.09
CA MET A 19 7.03 -53.10 -18.59
C MET A 19 6.62 -53.81 -19.88
N VAL A 20 7.33 -53.61 -21.00
CA VAL A 20 7.12 -54.36 -22.25
C VAL A 20 8.19 -55.45 -22.38
N LEU A 21 7.79 -56.72 -22.26
CA LEU A 21 8.67 -57.87 -22.51
C LEU A 21 8.55 -58.28 -23.99
N THR A 22 9.65 -58.60 -24.68
CA THR A 22 9.60 -59.11 -26.07
C THR A 22 10.17 -60.53 -26.16
N SER A 23 9.43 -61.49 -26.73
CA SER A 23 9.96 -62.83 -27.05
C SER A 23 10.15 -63.05 -28.57
N VAL A 24 11.10 -63.91 -28.96
CA VAL A 24 11.30 -64.41 -30.35
C VAL A 24 11.17 -65.95 -30.33
N PRO A 25 10.54 -66.59 -31.34
CA PRO A 25 10.02 -67.96 -31.19
C PRO A 25 10.96 -69.05 -31.73
N ALA A 26 10.94 -70.24 -31.12
CA ALA A 26 11.12 -71.51 -31.85
C ALA A 26 10.60 -72.76 -31.11
N THR A 27 9.48 -73.27 -31.63
CA THR A 27 9.15 -74.68 -31.93
C THR A 27 9.23 -75.78 -30.86
N ALA A 28 8.02 -76.20 -30.44
CA ALA A 28 7.51 -77.57 -30.28
C ALA A 28 8.28 -78.58 -29.40
N LEU A 29 7.63 -79.00 -28.30
CA LEU A 29 7.13 -80.37 -28.16
C LEU A 29 6.10 -80.46 -27.02
N ALA A 30 5.02 -81.18 -27.32
CA ALA A 30 3.86 -81.40 -26.48
C ALA A 30 4.06 -82.59 -25.51
N GLN A 31 3.33 -82.54 -24.39
CA GLN A 31 2.87 -83.64 -23.52
C GLN A 31 3.90 -84.70 -23.06
N THR A 32 4.12 -84.80 -21.74
CA THR A 32 3.66 -85.93 -20.89
C THR A 32 4.11 -85.77 -19.43
N ASP A 33 3.27 -86.23 -18.51
CA ASP A 33 3.58 -86.50 -17.11
C ASP A 33 4.92 -87.24 -16.93
N MET A 34 5.75 -86.82 -15.97
CA MET A 34 6.52 -87.64 -15.02
C MET A 34 7.74 -86.89 -14.46
N GLY A 35 7.88 -86.91 -13.12
CA GLY A 35 9.14 -87.21 -12.43
C GLY A 35 10.28 -86.18 -12.46
N ALA A 36 10.75 -85.81 -11.27
CA ALA A 36 12.01 -85.10 -11.08
C ALA A 36 13.19 -85.80 -11.79
N SER A 37 14.11 -84.99 -12.33
CA SER A 37 15.41 -85.34 -12.91
C SER A 37 15.45 -85.70 -14.41
N ALA A 38 15.31 -84.69 -15.28
CA ALA A 38 16.09 -84.58 -16.52
C ALA A 38 15.93 -83.18 -17.15
N ILE A 39 17.07 -82.57 -17.50
CA ILE A 39 17.35 -81.53 -18.51
C ILE A 39 18.34 -80.51 -17.91
N THR A 40 19.56 -81.01 -17.76
CA THR A 40 20.76 -80.21 -18.00
C THR A 40 20.96 -80.17 -19.52
N GLN A 41 21.26 -78.98 -20.08
CA GLN A 41 21.55 -78.67 -21.50
C GLN A 41 20.36 -78.48 -22.45
N ALA A 42 19.86 -77.25 -22.51
CA ALA A 42 19.92 -76.38 -23.71
C ALA A 42 19.27 -75.03 -23.34
N ALA A 43 20.09 -74.11 -22.84
CA ALA A 43 19.67 -72.75 -22.56
C ALA A 43 19.72 -71.92 -23.85
N GLU A 44 18.58 -71.36 -24.26
CA GLU A 44 18.56 -70.03 -24.87
C GLU A 44 17.83 -69.13 -23.87
N MET A 45 18.58 -68.56 -22.92
CA MET A 45 18.08 -67.49 -22.06
C MET A 45 17.90 -66.23 -22.90
N VAL A 46 16.70 -65.66 -22.87
CA VAL A 46 16.25 -64.50 -23.66
C VAL A 46 16.65 -63.20 -22.94
N ASP A 47 17.08 -62.19 -23.70
CA ASP A 47 17.30 -60.83 -23.20
C ASP A 47 15.97 -60.22 -22.72
N VAL A 48 15.88 -59.87 -21.43
CA VAL A 48 14.75 -59.14 -20.85
C VAL A 48 15.08 -57.65 -20.81
N ALA A 49 14.54 -56.89 -21.76
CA ALA A 49 14.63 -55.42 -21.74
C ALA A 49 13.45 -54.84 -20.95
N ILE A 50 13.74 -54.19 -19.82
CA ILE A 50 12.78 -53.38 -19.07
C ILE A 50 12.95 -51.93 -19.54
N VAL A 51 11.88 -51.31 -20.04
CA VAL A 51 11.88 -49.88 -20.43
C VAL A 51 10.83 -49.16 -19.57
N THR A 52 11.26 -48.22 -18.74
CA THR A 52 10.38 -47.30 -18.00
C THR A 52 10.18 -46.00 -18.79
N LYS A 53 9.06 -45.29 -18.55
CA LYS A 53 8.60 -44.13 -19.36
C LYS A 53 9.51 -42.90 -19.23
N ASP A 54 10.35 -42.90 -18.21
CA ASP A 54 11.28 -41.88 -17.75
C ASP A 54 12.74 -42.30 -18.02
N SER A 55 12.92 -43.14 -19.05
CA SER A 55 14.12 -43.26 -19.90
C SER A 55 15.46 -43.01 -19.21
N THR A 56 16.09 -44.04 -18.62
CA THR A 56 17.57 -44.20 -18.57
C THR A 56 18.10 -45.52 -17.99
N GLN A 57 17.40 -46.66 -18.08
CA GLN A 57 18.02 -47.95 -17.73
C GLN A 57 17.72 -49.05 -18.75
N TYR A 58 18.78 -49.69 -19.24
CA TYR A 58 18.73 -50.86 -20.11
C TYR A 58 19.32 -52.05 -19.34
N LEU A 59 18.55 -53.13 -19.18
CA LEU A 59 19.09 -54.43 -18.77
C LEU A 59 19.42 -55.25 -20.02
N ALA A 60 20.70 -55.52 -20.23
CA ALA A 60 21.18 -56.60 -21.08
C ALA A 60 22.12 -57.45 -20.23
N CYS A 61 21.90 -58.77 -20.16
CA CYS A 61 22.78 -59.68 -19.45
C CYS A 61 23.75 -60.32 -20.47
N PRO A 62 25.07 -60.08 -20.41
CA PRO A 62 25.99 -60.70 -21.36
C PRO A 62 26.13 -62.20 -21.12
N LYS A 63 26.37 -62.92 -22.21
CA LYS A 63 26.35 -64.38 -22.40
C LYS A 63 27.38 -65.19 -21.59
N ASP A 64 28.21 -64.58 -20.74
CA ASP A 64 29.39 -65.24 -20.15
C ASP A 64 29.37 -65.42 -18.62
N GLY A 65 28.32 -65.02 -17.92
CA GLY A 65 28.16 -65.30 -16.49
C GLY A 65 29.23 -64.66 -15.59
N SER A 66 29.94 -63.64 -16.08
CA SER A 66 30.79 -62.82 -15.23
C SER A 66 29.94 -61.81 -14.46
N LEU A 67 29.91 -61.92 -13.12
CA LEU A 67 29.39 -60.89 -12.22
C LEU A 67 30.31 -59.66 -12.31
N GLY A 68 30.14 -58.86 -13.36
CA GLY A 68 30.79 -57.57 -13.55
C GLY A 68 29.75 -56.45 -13.40
N SER A 69 29.98 -55.59 -12.41
CA SER A 69 29.23 -54.35 -12.08
C SER A 69 27.72 -54.50 -11.84
N THR A 70 27.35 -54.52 -10.55
CA THR A 70 26.09 -54.01 -9.97
C THR A 70 24.94 -53.81 -10.98
N VAL A 71 24.24 -54.91 -11.25
CA VAL A 71 22.85 -54.81 -11.73
C VAL A 71 22.07 -54.21 -10.57
N ALA A 72 21.61 -52.96 -10.72
CA ALA A 72 20.73 -52.33 -9.75
C ALA A 72 19.55 -53.26 -9.53
N ALA A 73 19.35 -53.74 -8.30
CA ALA A 73 18.14 -54.43 -7.93
C ALA A 73 16.98 -53.49 -8.29
N VAL A 74 16.10 -53.93 -9.19
CA VAL A 74 14.86 -53.17 -9.44
C VAL A 74 14.17 -53.07 -8.09
N ASP A 75 13.98 -51.85 -7.60
CA ASP A 75 13.33 -51.63 -6.31
C ASP A 75 11.85 -52.05 -6.44
N LEU A 76 11.49 -53.15 -5.78
CA LEU A 76 10.13 -53.69 -5.76
C LEU A 76 9.38 -53.27 -4.49
N THR A 77 9.95 -52.36 -3.69
CA THR A 77 9.36 -51.91 -2.42
C THR A 77 7.99 -51.27 -2.66
N GLY A 78 6.99 -51.71 -1.89
CA GLY A 78 5.61 -51.23 -2.00
C GLY A 78 4.77 -51.88 -3.12
N ILE A 79 5.35 -52.71 -4.00
CA ILE A 79 4.59 -53.43 -5.03
C ILE A 79 4.13 -54.80 -4.48
N LYS A 80 2.81 -55.00 -4.43
CA LYS A 80 2.18 -56.23 -3.98
C LYS A 80 2.19 -57.31 -5.06
N SER A 81 1.74 -56.97 -6.25
CA SER A 81 1.57 -57.91 -7.37
C SER A 81 1.72 -57.22 -8.71
N PHE A 82 1.97 -58.01 -9.75
CA PHE A 82 1.91 -57.57 -11.13
C PHE A 82 0.74 -58.26 -11.83
N THR A 83 0.04 -57.50 -12.66
CA THR A 83 -1.09 -57.98 -13.45
C THR A 83 -0.84 -57.77 -14.95
N TRP A 84 -1.36 -58.66 -15.79
CA TRP A 84 -1.41 -58.47 -17.24
C TRP A 84 -2.53 -59.27 -17.88
N THR A 85 -2.82 -58.95 -19.13
CA THR A 85 -3.74 -59.70 -19.97
C THR A 85 -2.98 -60.30 -21.13
N ASP A 86 -3.15 -61.60 -21.36
CA ASP A 86 -2.49 -62.33 -22.45
C ASP A 86 -3.16 -62.06 -23.81
N SER A 87 -2.55 -62.53 -24.90
CA SER A 87 -3.04 -62.32 -26.27
C SER A 87 -4.39 -62.99 -26.56
N ASN A 88 -4.86 -63.89 -25.69
CA ASN A 88 -6.19 -64.52 -25.75
C ASN A 88 -7.22 -63.79 -24.87
N GLY A 89 -6.84 -62.70 -24.21
CA GLY A 89 -7.72 -61.89 -23.36
C GLY A 89 -7.89 -62.42 -21.93
N VAL A 90 -7.04 -63.35 -21.47
CA VAL A 90 -7.10 -63.89 -20.11
C VAL A 90 -6.27 -63.04 -19.17
N PHE A 91 -6.85 -62.67 -18.03
CA PHE A 91 -6.19 -61.89 -16.97
C PHE A 91 -5.36 -62.81 -16.07
N HIS A 92 -4.15 -62.36 -15.75
CA HIS A 92 -3.23 -63.06 -14.86
C HIS A 92 -2.64 -62.10 -13.83
N GLU A 93 -2.35 -62.63 -12.63
CA GLU A 93 -1.75 -61.90 -11.52
C GLU A 93 -0.73 -62.79 -10.78
N PHE A 94 0.44 -62.25 -10.44
CA PHE A 94 1.40 -62.90 -9.53
C PHE A 94 2.02 -61.90 -8.56
N ALA A 95 2.41 -62.39 -7.38
CA ALA A 95 3.06 -61.56 -6.35
C ALA A 95 4.42 -61.02 -6.83
N ALA A 96 4.76 -59.77 -6.50
CA ALA A 96 5.97 -59.10 -6.99
C ALA A 96 7.27 -59.89 -6.70
N SER A 97 7.33 -60.58 -5.55
CA SER A 97 8.44 -61.45 -5.16
C SER A 97 8.71 -62.63 -6.11
N LYS A 98 7.75 -62.98 -6.97
CA LYS A 98 7.88 -64.07 -7.94
C LYS A 98 8.34 -63.60 -9.32
N LEU A 99 8.56 -62.30 -9.55
CA LEU A 99 8.90 -61.72 -10.85
C LEU A 99 10.12 -62.39 -11.49
N ALA A 100 11.19 -62.61 -10.72
CA ALA A 100 12.42 -63.25 -11.22
C ALA A 100 12.27 -64.75 -11.58
N SER A 101 11.17 -65.38 -11.16
CA SER A 101 10.88 -66.81 -11.38
C SER A 101 9.72 -67.07 -12.34
N TYR A 102 9.07 -66.01 -12.84
CA TYR A 102 7.92 -66.11 -13.73
C TYR A 102 8.36 -66.19 -15.19
N ILE A 103 7.88 -67.21 -15.92
CA ILE A 103 8.25 -67.41 -17.33
C ILE A 103 7.14 -66.83 -18.22
N PHE A 104 7.50 -65.85 -19.06
CA PHE A 104 6.60 -65.28 -20.06
C PHE A 104 6.83 -65.96 -21.40
N ILE A 105 5.76 -66.48 -21.99
CA ILE A 105 5.80 -67.20 -23.28
C ILE A 105 5.45 -66.28 -24.47
N GLU A 106 5.06 -65.03 -24.21
CA GLU A 106 4.73 -64.01 -25.20
C GLU A 106 5.01 -62.60 -24.65
N SER A 107 5.06 -61.63 -25.56
CA SER A 107 5.23 -60.23 -25.22
C SER A 107 3.99 -59.68 -24.50
N CYS A 108 4.16 -59.13 -23.30
CA CYS A 108 3.05 -58.58 -22.51
C CYS A 108 3.45 -57.27 -21.82
N THR A 109 2.44 -56.49 -21.41
CA THR A 109 2.61 -55.30 -20.57
C THR A 109 2.18 -55.61 -19.15
N LEU A 110 3.12 -55.58 -18.20
CA LEU A 110 2.80 -55.72 -16.78
C LEU A 110 2.33 -54.38 -16.20
N THR A 111 1.31 -54.42 -15.36
CA THR A 111 0.86 -53.31 -14.52
C THR A 111 1.14 -53.63 -13.06
N ALA A 112 1.91 -52.78 -12.39
CA ALA A 112 2.22 -52.90 -10.96
C ALA A 112 1.00 -52.54 -10.10
N VAL A 113 0.72 -53.37 -9.09
CA VAL A 113 -0.29 -53.14 -8.06
C VAL A 113 0.45 -52.88 -6.74
N TYR A 114 0.26 -51.69 -6.18
CA TYR A 114 0.90 -51.28 -4.93
C TYR A 114 0.02 -51.64 -3.73
N ASP A 115 0.62 -51.84 -2.55
CA ASP A 115 -0.14 -51.79 -1.30
C ASP A 115 -0.61 -50.34 -1.08
N GLU A 116 -1.87 -50.14 -0.67
CA GLU A 116 -2.37 -48.80 -0.33
C GLU A 116 -1.49 -48.20 0.77
N VAL A 117 -0.87 -47.05 0.49
CA VAL A 117 -0.06 -46.30 1.47
C VAL A 117 -1.01 -45.85 2.59
N PRO A 118 -0.74 -46.15 3.87
CA PRO A 118 -1.56 -45.65 4.97
C PRO A 118 -1.42 -44.14 5.07
N GLU A 119 -2.50 -43.41 5.37
CA GLU A 119 -2.52 -41.94 5.56
C GLU A 119 -1.70 -41.43 6.77
N ASP A 120 -0.93 -42.29 7.45
CA ASP A 120 -0.20 -42.01 8.70
C ASP A 120 1.33 -42.26 8.56
N THR A 121 1.99 -41.74 7.52
CA THR A 121 3.46 -41.77 7.42
C THR A 121 4.09 -40.57 8.13
N ILE A 122 5.08 -40.81 8.99
CA ILE A 122 5.81 -39.76 9.71
C ILE A 122 6.90 -39.18 8.81
N GLU A 123 6.94 -37.85 8.69
CA GLU A 123 7.94 -37.12 7.90
C GLU A 123 8.97 -36.41 8.78
N VAL A 124 10.24 -36.53 8.41
CA VAL A 124 11.34 -35.79 9.02
C VAL A 124 11.91 -34.80 8.00
N THR A 125 11.77 -33.51 8.27
CA THR A 125 12.31 -32.43 7.42
C THR A 125 13.71 -32.07 7.89
N LEU A 126 14.71 -32.20 7.01
CA LEU A 126 16.06 -31.71 7.22
C LEU A 126 16.16 -30.30 6.65
N ASP A 127 16.29 -29.30 7.51
CA ASP A 127 16.46 -27.90 7.14
C ASP A 127 17.95 -27.52 7.22
N MET A 128 18.55 -27.18 6.07
CA MET A 128 19.98 -26.86 6.00
C MET A 128 20.33 -25.52 6.65
N ASN A 129 19.37 -24.60 6.78
CA ASN A 129 19.53 -23.31 7.46
C ASN A 129 20.92 -22.66 7.22
N TYR A 130 21.27 -22.44 5.94
CA TYR A 130 22.61 -21.97 5.61
C TYR A 130 22.84 -20.53 6.13
N PRO A 131 24.04 -20.20 6.65
CA PRO A 131 24.34 -18.86 7.18
C PRO A 131 24.25 -17.73 6.14
N ASP A 132 24.32 -18.06 4.86
CA ASP A 132 24.17 -17.12 3.74
C ASP A 132 22.70 -16.77 3.41
N GLY A 133 21.74 -17.34 4.16
CA GLY A 133 20.31 -17.13 3.96
C GLY A 133 19.71 -17.95 2.82
N SER A 134 20.45 -18.89 2.22
CA SER A 134 19.90 -19.82 1.24
C SER A 134 19.12 -20.94 1.93
N ASP A 135 17.86 -21.12 1.52
CA ASP A 135 17.00 -22.17 2.07
C ASP A 135 17.12 -23.45 1.25
N ALA A 136 17.43 -24.56 1.92
CA ALA A 136 17.37 -25.89 1.33
C ALA A 136 16.77 -26.87 2.34
N GLN A 137 15.74 -27.60 1.92
CA GLN A 137 15.06 -28.60 2.74
C GLN A 137 14.99 -29.94 2.02
N VAL A 138 15.21 -31.02 2.78
CA VAL A 138 15.08 -32.39 2.31
C VAL A 138 14.12 -33.14 3.22
N VAL A 139 13.12 -33.81 2.65
CA VAL A 139 12.15 -34.60 3.42
C VAL A 139 12.54 -36.07 3.37
N ALA A 140 12.63 -36.70 4.54
CA ALA A 140 12.83 -38.13 4.71
C ALA A 140 11.60 -38.76 5.37
N THR A 141 11.12 -39.88 4.83
CA THR A 141 10.01 -40.63 5.42
C THR A 141 10.54 -41.68 6.38
N ALA A 142 9.93 -41.77 7.57
CA ALA A 142 10.29 -42.79 8.55
C ALA A 142 9.82 -44.19 8.10
N ASP A 143 10.62 -45.22 8.39
CA ASP A 143 10.28 -46.62 8.15
C ASP A 143 9.21 -47.14 9.14
N GLU A 144 8.83 -48.41 9.02
CA GLU A 144 7.84 -49.07 9.90
C GLU A 144 8.23 -49.06 11.40
N ASN A 145 9.49 -48.78 11.73
CA ASN A 145 9.99 -48.66 13.09
C ASN A 145 10.16 -47.19 13.53
N GLY A 146 9.72 -46.23 12.71
CA GLY A 146 9.83 -44.81 12.97
C GLY A 146 11.24 -44.25 12.78
N LYS A 147 12.12 -44.90 12.00
CA LYS A 147 13.50 -44.45 11.76
C LYS A 147 13.70 -43.90 10.35
N ILE A 148 14.66 -42.99 10.19
CA ILE A 148 15.11 -42.54 8.87
C ILE A 148 16.53 -43.06 8.59
N SER A 149 16.92 -43.08 7.32
CA SER A 149 18.35 -43.24 7.00
C SER A 149 19.15 -42.06 7.54
N ALA A 150 20.33 -42.31 8.09
CA ALA A 150 21.19 -41.25 8.63
C ALA A 150 21.49 -40.21 7.53
N PRO A 151 21.19 -38.91 7.76
CA PRO A 151 21.51 -37.87 6.79
C PRO A 151 23.02 -37.74 6.60
N ALA A 152 23.44 -37.20 5.45
CA ALA A 152 24.83 -36.77 5.29
C ALA A 152 25.04 -35.45 6.04
N ASP A 153 26.25 -35.24 6.57
CA ASP A 153 26.63 -33.96 7.15
C ASP A 153 26.68 -32.91 6.02
N PRO A 154 25.93 -31.80 6.12
CA PRO A 154 25.93 -30.76 5.10
C PRO A 154 27.23 -29.94 5.15
N THR A 155 27.59 -29.31 4.04
CA THR A 155 28.82 -28.50 3.90
C THR A 155 28.49 -27.09 3.47
N CYS A 156 29.12 -26.09 4.09
CA CYS A 156 28.99 -24.66 3.75
C CYS A 156 30.39 -24.02 3.77
N GLU A 157 30.72 -23.22 2.75
CA GLU A 157 32.05 -22.58 2.67
C GLU A 157 32.22 -21.55 3.79
N GLY A 158 33.35 -21.60 4.51
CA GLY A 158 33.61 -20.71 5.65
C GLY A 158 32.97 -21.12 6.97
N PHE A 159 32.13 -22.17 7.00
CA PHE A 159 31.43 -22.64 8.21
C PHE A 159 31.58 -24.15 8.43
N GLY A 160 31.81 -24.56 9.68
CA GLY A 160 31.78 -25.95 10.12
C GLY A 160 30.38 -26.36 10.57
N PHE A 161 29.92 -27.54 10.12
CA PHE A 161 28.68 -28.13 10.60
C PHE A 161 28.85 -28.68 12.03
N VAL A 162 27.96 -28.27 12.93
CA VAL A 162 28.00 -28.61 14.36
C VAL A 162 27.08 -29.80 14.68
N GLY A 163 25.91 -29.86 14.03
CA GLY A 163 24.89 -30.88 14.27
C GLY A 163 23.47 -30.41 13.92
N TRP A 164 22.49 -31.26 14.20
CA TRP A 164 21.08 -31.02 13.95
C TRP A 164 20.35 -30.65 15.24
N ALA A 165 19.72 -29.48 15.28
CA ALA A 165 18.80 -29.08 16.34
C ALA A 165 17.40 -29.67 16.08
N VAL A 166 16.91 -30.50 17.01
CA VAL A 166 15.59 -31.12 16.87
C VAL A 166 14.49 -30.09 17.09
N ASN A 167 13.62 -29.91 16.10
CA ASN A 167 12.61 -28.85 15.98
C ASN A 167 13.17 -27.45 16.24
N GLY A 168 14.41 -27.19 15.81
CA GLY A 168 15.10 -25.92 16.03
C GLY A 168 15.56 -25.68 17.47
N ASN A 169 15.44 -26.66 18.38
CA ASN A 169 15.90 -26.53 19.75
C ASN A 169 17.41 -26.80 19.86
N THR A 170 18.20 -25.74 20.05
CA THR A 170 19.66 -25.80 20.14
C THR A 170 20.18 -26.47 21.43
N ASP A 171 19.35 -26.65 22.45
CA ASP A 171 19.70 -27.43 23.64
C ASP A 171 19.60 -28.95 23.37
N ASN A 172 18.98 -29.34 22.25
CA ASN A 172 18.77 -30.72 21.84
C ASN A 172 19.42 -30.99 20.48
N MET A 173 20.76 -30.96 20.46
CA MET A 173 21.57 -31.26 19.28
C MET A 173 21.81 -32.76 19.13
N VAL A 174 21.66 -33.26 17.90
CA VAL A 174 22.00 -34.62 17.51
C VAL A 174 22.96 -34.63 16.31
N THR A 175 23.88 -35.59 16.28
CA THR A 175 24.72 -35.81 15.10
C THR A 175 23.92 -36.54 14.03
N SER A 176 24.36 -36.52 12.77
CA SER A 176 23.65 -37.19 11.68
C SER A 176 23.50 -38.70 11.89
N GLY A 177 24.50 -39.35 12.50
CA GLY A 177 24.38 -40.75 12.92
C GLY A 177 23.29 -40.97 13.97
N VAL A 178 23.20 -40.08 14.97
CA VAL A 178 22.16 -40.16 16.01
C VAL A 178 20.78 -39.85 15.43
N ALA A 179 20.67 -38.90 14.49
CA ALA A 179 19.43 -38.57 13.80
C ALA A 179 18.85 -39.77 13.02
N GLY A 180 19.71 -40.60 12.39
CA GLY A 180 19.27 -41.86 11.75
C GLY A 180 18.84 -42.95 12.74
N ASP A 181 19.33 -42.89 13.99
CA ASP A 181 19.02 -43.88 15.02
C ASP A 181 17.84 -43.52 15.92
N MET A 182 17.36 -42.26 15.86
CA MET A 182 16.18 -41.80 16.57
C MET A 182 14.89 -42.47 16.06
N VAL A 183 13.96 -42.69 16.99
CA VAL A 183 12.60 -43.16 16.68
C VAL A 183 11.66 -41.96 16.70
N TYR A 184 11.20 -41.56 15.53
CA TYR A 184 10.23 -40.49 15.32
C TYR A 184 8.82 -41.04 15.49
N THR A 185 7.99 -40.32 16.25
CA THR A 185 6.60 -40.71 16.55
C THR A 185 5.58 -39.69 16.04
N ALA A 186 6.07 -38.59 15.44
CA ALA A 186 5.34 -37.52 14.77
C ALA A 186 6.32 -36.75 13.89
N ASP A 187 5.80 -35.90 13.01
CA ASP A 187 6.61 -35.10 12.10
C ASP A 187 7.60 -34.22 12.87
N THR A 188 8.84 -34.18 12.39
CA THR A 188 9.95 -33.55 13.10
C THR A 188 10.84 -32.79 12.11
N THR A 189 11.24 -31.57 12.46
CA THR A 189 12.21 -30.79 11.68
C THR A 189 13.58 -30.85 12.35
N LEU A 190 14.62 -31.26 11.64
CA LEU A 190 16.00 -31.18 12.08
C LEU A 190 16.65 -29.98 11.41
N VAL A 191 17.07 -28.99 12.20
CA VAL A 191 17.67 -27.74 11.68
C VAL A 191 19.18 -27.80 11.83
N ALA A 192 19.93 -27.67 10.74
CA ALA A 192 21.38 -27.65 10.78
C ALA A 192 21.92 -26.41 11.51
N GLN A 193 23.04 -26.60 12.20
CA GLN A 193 23.70 -25.59 13.02
C GLN A 193 25.16 -25.47 12.65
N TRP A 194 25.65 -24.24 12.59
CA TRP A 194 26.92 -23.87 11.98
C TRP A 194 27.79 -23.09 12.95
N VAL A 195 29.10 -23.21 12.80
CA VAL A 195 30.11 -22.39 13.48
C VAL A 195 31.10 -21.86 12.46
N GLU A 196 31.57 -20.62 12.59
CA GLU A 196 32.60 -20.10 11.69
C GLU A 196 33.86 -20.97 11.73
N ALA A 197 34.37 -21.31 10.54
CA ALA A 197 35.63 -22.02 10.41
C ALA A 197 36.81 -21.06 10.73
N PRO A 198 37.90 -21.53 11.34
CA PRO A 198 39.09 -20.71 11.55
C PRO A 198 39.63 -20.20 10.21
N LYS A 199 39.80 -18.87 10.06
CA LYS A 199 40.42 -18.27 8.87
C LYS A 199 41.82 -18.84 8.67
N ALA A 200 42.14 -19.28 7.45
CA ALA A 200 43.50 -19.65 7.09
C ALA A 200 44.41 -18.41 7.21
N THR A 201 45.50 -18.51 7.95
CA THR A 201 46.45 -17.40 8.16
C THR A 201 47.53 -17.41 7.07
N ALA A 202 47.89 -16.23 6.54
CA ALA A 202 48.92 -16.06 5.54
C ALA A 202 50.32 -16.47 6.04
N LYS A 203 51.13 -17.08 5.17
CA LYS A 203 52.55 -17.37 5.40
C LYS A 203 53.41 -16.19 4.97
N ILE A 204 54.26 -15.71 5.86
CA ILE A 204 55.16 -14.57 5.61
C ILE A 204 56.61 -15.06 5.60
N THR A 205 57.37 -14.65 4.59
CA THR A 205 58.79 -15.02 4.42
C THR A 205 59.67 -13.78 4.30
N TYR A 206 60.71 -13.65 5.12
CA TYR A 206 61.70 -12.58 5.01
C TYR A 206 62.99 -13.14 4.42
N GLN A 207 63.47 -12.57 3.32
CA GLN A 207 64.68 -12.98 2.62
C GLN A 207 65.77 -11.93 2.76
N VAL A 208 66.93 -12.34 3.27
CA VAL A 208 68.08 -11.46 3.45
C VAL A 208 69.26 -11.99 2.65
N THR A 209 69.78 -11.17 1.75
CA THR A 209 71.07 -11.38 1.09
C THR A 209 72.03 -10.29 1.54
N ASN A 210 73.10 -10.65 2.24
CA ASN A 210 74.10 -9.70 2.73
C ASN A 210 74.99 -9.23 1.56
N PRO A 211 75.02 -7.93 1.24
CA PRO A 211 75.78 -7.40 0.10
C PRO A 211 77.30 -7.44 0.31
N ALA A 212 77.77 -7.54 1.55
CA ALA A 212 79.21 -7.52 1.86
C ALA A 212 79.90 -8.86 1.58
N ASP A 213 79.23 -9.99 1.84
CA ASP A 213 79.80 -11.34 1.73
C ASP A 213 78.97 -12.30 0.87
N GLY A 214 77.78 -11.89 0.42
CA GLY A 214 76.86 -12.70 -0.38
C GLY A 214 76.13 -13.79 0.41
N SER A 215 76.19 -13.80 1.74
CA SER A 215 75.47 -14.78 2.57
C SER A 215 73.95 -14.56 2.50
N TYR A 216 73.18 -15.66 2.50
CA TYR A 216 71.72 -15.66 2.40
C TYR A 216 71.09 -16.41 3.58
N TYR A 217 70.01 -15.87 4.12
CA TYR A 217 69.12 -16.58 5.05
C TYR A 217 67.68 -16.11 4.90
N GLU A 218 66.75 -16.93 5.36
CA GLU A 218 65.32 -16.62 5.36
C GLU A 218 64.68 -16.87 6.73
N ILE A 219 63.64 -16.10 7.05
CA ILE A 219 62.83 -16.25 8.26
C ILE A 219 61.39 -16.47 7.82
N GLU A 220 60.81 -17.60 8.20
CA GLU A 220 59.40 -17.91 7.95
C GLU A 220 58.57 -17.69 9.22
N THR A 221 57.38 -17.11 9.06
CA THR A 221 56.39 -16.92 10.12
C THR A 221 54.97 -16.95 9.53
N THR A 222 53.95 -16.89 10.38
CA THR A 222 52.54 -16.81 9.98
C THR A 222 51.90 -15.57 10.58
N ALA A 223 51.03 -14.92 9.82
CA ALA A 223 50.18 -13.85 10.34
C ALA A 223 49.24 -14.38 11.43
N ASP A 224 48.80 -13.52 12.33
CA ASP A 224 47.72 -13.84 13.27
C ASP A 224 46.35 -13.84 12.57
N GLN A 225 45.27 -14.09 13.33
CA GLN A 225 43.91 -14.11 12.77
C GLN A 225 43.46 -12.74 12.21
N ALA A 226 44.10 -11.65 12.64
CA ALA A 226 43.85 -10.30 12.14
C ALA A 226 44.78 -9.92 10.97
N GLY A 227 45.64 -10.84 10.50
CA GLY A 227 46.57 -10.60 9.40
C GLY A 227 47.89 -9.95 9.82
N HIS A 228 48.14 -9.72 11.11
CA HIS A 228 49.36 -9.03 11.55
C HIS A 228 50.52 -9.99 11.78
N VAL A 229 51.73 -9.50 11.56
CA VAL A 229 52.96 -10.29 11.72
C VAL A 229 54.01 -9.51 12.50
N ALA A 230 54.68 -10.17 13.44
CA ALA A 230 55.83 -9.58 14.12
C ALA A 230 57.02 -9.47 13.15
N GLN A 231 57.52 -8.25 12.95
CA GLN A 231 58.68 -8.01 12.10
C GLN A 231 59.98 -8.48 12.79
N PRO A 232 60.89 -9.18 12.09
CA PRO A 232 62.20 -9.51 12.63
C PRO A 232 63.06 -8.25 12.83
N ALA A 233 64.10 -8.36 13.65
CA ALA A 233 65.10 -7.30 13.78
C ALA A 233 65.76 -7.01 12.42
N ASP A 234 66.06 -5.74 12.16
CA ASP A 234 66.67 -5.34 10.89
C ASP A 234 68.04 -6.01 10.71
N PRO A 235 68.32 -6.52 9.49
CA PRO A 235 69.60 -7.14 9.19
C PRO A 235 70.69 -6.06 9.12
N SER A 236 71.93 -6.44 9.47
CA SER A 236 73.09 -5.54 9.40
C SER A 236 74.15 -6.08 8.44
N ALA A 237 74.76 -5.22 7.63
CA ALA A 237 75.88 -5.55 6.74
C ALA A 237 77.00 -4.50 6.85
N GLU A 238 78.26 -4.93 6.91
CA GLU A 238 79.40 -4.02 7.04
C GLU A 238 79.58 -3.17 5.76
N GLY A 239 79.59 -1.85 5.89
CA GLY A 239 79.75 -0.91 4.78
C GLY A 239 78.48 -0.61 3.99
N PHE A 240 77.33 -1.13 4.42
CA PHE A 240 76.03 -0.89 3.79
C PHE A 240 74.97 -0.56 4.85
N ASP A 241 74.12 0.41 4.54
CA ASP A 241 72.94 0.74 5.33
C ASP A 241 71.76 -0.09 4.85
N PHE A 242 70.99 -0.65 5.81
CA PHE A 242 69.74 -1.35 5.51
C PHE A 242 68.67 -0.32 5.13
N VAL A 243 68.12 -0.46 3.92
CA VAL A 243 67.15 0.49 3.34
C VAL A 243 65.72 0.10 3.70
N GLY A 244 65.42 -1.20 3.78
CA GLY A 244 64.09 -1.70 4.08
C GLY A 244 63.79 -3.04 3.41
N TRP A 245 62.51 -3.41 3.43
CA TRP A 245 61.96 -4.69 2.98
C TRP A 245 61.05 -4.48 1.76
N ALA A 246 61.50 -4.91 0.58
CA ALA A 246 60.72 -4.88 -0.65
C ALA A 246 59.68 -6.00 -0.68
N VAL A 247 58.40 -5.67 -0.94
CA VAL A 247 57.32 -6.66 -1.05
C VAL A 247 57.44 -7.46 -2.33
N ASN A 248 57.56 -8.78 -2.22
CA ASN A 248 57.78 -9.72 -3.31
C ASN A 248 58.93 -9.32 -4.26
N GLY A 249 59.91 -8.59 -3.74
CA GLY A 249 61.04 -8.06 -4.51
C GLY A 249 60.74 -6.78 -5.31
N ASP A 250 59.55 -6.18 -5.14
CA ASP A 250 59.18 -4.90 -5.73
C ASP A 250 59.87 -3.74 -4.99
N THR A 251 60.82 -3.12 -5.67
CA THR A 251 61.62 -2.00 -5.13
C THR A 251 60.85 -0.69 -5.03
N ASP A 252 59.67 -0.60 -5.63
CA ASP A 252 58.80 0.58 -5.50
C ASP A 252 57.93 0.50 -4.22
N ASN A 253 57.86 -0.69 -3.59
CA ASN A 253 57.07 -0.98 -2.40
C ASN A 253 57.95 -1.50 -1.26
N VAL A 254 58.60 -0.57 -0.55
CA VAL A 254 59.60 -0.86 0.49
C VAL A 254 59.11 -0.48 1.88
N PHE A 255 59.13 -1.44 2.81
CA PHE A 255 58.76 -1.26 4.22
C PHE A 255 60.00 -1.11 5.11
N THR A 256 60.03 -0.09 5.95
CA THR A 256 61.15 0.15 6.88
C THR A 256 60.95 -0.58 8.21
N SER A 257 61.86 -0.38 9.17
CA SER A 257 61.83 -1.05 10.48
C SER A 257 60.48 -0.89 11.20
N GLY A 258 59.87 -2.01 11.59
CA GLY A 258 58.59 -2.06 12.31
C GLY A 258 57.32 -1.80 11.48
N ALA A 259 57.43 -1.31 10.24
CA ALA A 259 56.28 -0.93 9.42
C ALA A 259 55.45 -2.12 8.92
N ILE A 260 56.02 -3.33 8.88
CA ILE A 260 55.32 -4.53 8.40
C ILE A 260 54.29 -5.01 9.44
N SER A 261 54.57 -4.78 10.73
CA SER A 261 53.70 -5.21 11.83
C SER A 261 52.40 -4.41 11.95
N SER A 262 52.30 -3.27 11.29
CA SER A 262 51.11 -2.40 11.28
C SER A 262 50.22 -2.60 10.06
N VAL A 263 50.53 -3.57 9.19
CA VAL A 263 49.74 -3.87 8.00
C VAL A 263 49.20 -5.29 8.13
N ALA A 264 47.93 -5.48 7.76
CA ALA A 264 47.30 -6.79 7.69
C ALA A 264 47.63 -7.47 6.35
N TRP A 265 48.13 -8.70 6.42
CA TRP A 265 48.52 -9.53 5.28
C TRP A 265 47.64 -10.78 5.25
N ASP A 266 46.77 -10.87 4.25
CA ASP A 266 45.81 -11.96 4.05
C ASP A 266 46.27 -12.97 2.99
N GLU A 267 47.34 -12.67 2.26
CA GLU A 267 47.99 -13.55 1.29
C GLU A 267 49.46 -13.84 1.63
N ASP A 268 49.95 -14.99 1.15
CA ASP A 268 51.35 -15.38 1.30
C ASP A 268 52.29 -14.32 0.69
N THR A 269 53.16 -13.74 1.50
CA THR A 269 53.98 -12.57 1.11
C THR A 269 55.45 -12.79 1.43
N THR A 270 56.32 -12.38 0.52
CA THR A 270 57.79 -12.43 0.69
C THR A 270 58.38 -11.03 0.80
N PHE A 271 59.16 -10.73 1.83
CA PHE A 271 59.87 -9.47 2.00
C PHE A 271 61.36 -9.62 1.70
N VAL A 272 61.92 -8.83 0.80
CA VAL A 272 63.33 -8.90 0.39
C VAL A 272 64.11 -7.71 0.94
N ALA A 273 65.18 -7.96 1.69
CA ALA A 273 66.02 -6.90 2.26
C ALA A 273 66.77 -6.10 1.18
N LEU A 274 66.69 -4.78 1.26
CA LEU A 274 67.39 -3.82 0.39
C LEU A 274 68.52 -3.10 1.13
N TRP A 275 69.56 -2.72 0.38
CA TRP A 275 70.81 -2.18 0.93
C TRP A 275 71.34 -1.01 0.09
N ALA A 276 71.95 -0.02 0.74
CA ALA A 276 72.65 1.09 0.09
C ALA A 276 74.10 1.20 0.64
N PRO A 277 75.08 1.68 -0.15
CA PRO A 277 76.43 1.94 0.37
C PRO A 277 76.39 3.00 1.46
N ALA A 278 77.08 2.77 2.59
CA ALA A 278 77.14 3.75 3.66
C ALA A 278 77.90 5.02 3.21
N SER A 279 77.27 6.20 3.33
CA SER A 279 77.88 7.50 2.99
C SER A 279 77.86 8.46 4.19
N GLU A 280 78.95 9.22 4.41
CA GLU A 280 79.08 10.16 5.56
C GLU A 280 78.29 11.48 5.38
N ASP A 281 77.75 11.78 4.20
CA ASP A 281 77.10 13.05 3.85
C ASP A 281 75.65 12.88 3.33
N SER A 282 74.98 11.75 3.60
CA SER A 282 73.60 11.54 3.12
C SER A 282 72.60 12.43 3.87
N VAL A 283 71.76 13.13 3.10
CA VAL A 283 70.59 13.84 3.63
C VAL A 283 69.46 12.83 3.86
N THR A 284 68.82 12.90 5.02
CA THR A 284 67.74 11.97 5.40
C THR A 284 66.44 12.71 5.65
N LEU A 285 65.36 12.26 5.01
CA LEU A 285 63.99 12.70 5.33
C LEU A 285 63.36 11.71 6.29
N THR A 286 62.75 12.22 7.36
CA THR A 286 62.03 11.41 8.36
C THR A 286 60.54 11.72 8.30
N TYR A 287 59.69 10.71 8.19
CA TYR A 287 58.24 10.83 8.14
C TYR A 287 57.62 10.23 9.40
N LYS A 288 57.10 11.09 10.29
CA LYS A 288 56.36 10.71 11.49
C LYS A 288 54.89 10.48 11.12
N VAL A 289 54.46 9.23 11.14
CA VAL A 289 53.06 8.87 10.96
C VAL A 289 52.41 8.80 12.34
N SER A 290 51.77 9.88 12.74
CA SER A 290 51.03 9.94 14.00
C SER A 290 49.63 9.37 13.85
N ASN A 291 49.21 8.46 14.73
CA ASN A 291 47.83 8.03 14.86
C ASN A 291 47.01 9.16 15.50
N PRO A 292 46.02 9.72 14.81
CA PRO A 292 45.20 10.81 15.36
C PRO A 292 44.32 10.38 16.54
N ALA A 293 44.02 9.08 16.70
CA ALA A 293 43.14 8.58 17.76
C ALA A 293 43.80 8.55 19.16
N ASP A 294 45.07 8.17 19.25
CA ASP A 294 45.77 7.96 20.52
C ASP A 294 47.09 8.74 20.66
N GLY A 295 47.50 9.46 19.60
CA GLY A 295 48.74 10.24 19.58
C GLY A 295 50.02 9.41 19.51
N SER A 296 49.93 8.08 19.36
CA SER A 296 51.08 7.23 19.05
C SER A 296 51.62 7.56 17.66
N TYR A 297 52.88 7.22 17.39
CA TYR A 297 53.45 7.41 16.05
C TYR A 297 54.54 6.38 15.74
N TYR A 298 54.80 6.18 14.46
CA TYR A 298 55.98 5.49 13.95
C TYR A 298 56.73 6.37 12.95
N GLU A 299 58.00 6.08 12.71
CA GLU A 299 58.88 6.86 11.84
C GLU A 299 59.32 6.04 10.63
N ILE A 300 59.25 6.63 9.44
CA ILE A 300 59.82 6.11 8.21
C ILE A 300 60.98 7.02 7.82
N GLN A 301 62.12 6.46 7.41
CA GLN A 301 63.25 7.25 6.90
C GLN A 301 63.47 6.98 5.41
N ALA A 302 63.82 8.04 4.68
CA ALA A 302 64.23 7.94 3.29
C ALA A 302 65.51 8.74 3.05
N THR A 303 66.46 8.13 2.35
CA THR A 303 67.72 8.77 1.98
C THR A 303 67.53 9.53 0.66
N VAL A 304 68.04 10.75 0.62
CA VAL A 304 68.05 11.58 -0.59
C VAL A 304 69.18 11.14 -1.51
N ASP A 305 68.93 11.05 -2.81
CA ASP A 305 69.92 10.68 -3.82
C ASP A 305 70.95 11.80 -4.08
N GLU A 306 71.96 11.50 -4.91
CA GLU A 306 73.05 12.45 -5.24
C GLU A 306 72.56 13.72 -5.95
N ASP A 307 71.38 13.69 -6.58
CA ASP A 307 70.77 14.82 -7.29
C ASP A 307 69.81 15.62 -6.37
N GLY A 308 69.63 15.21 -5.11
CA GLY A 308 68.81 15.89 -4.13
C GLY A 308 67.35 15.42 -4.09
N HIS A 309 67.01 14.32 -4.74
CA HIS A 309 65.64 13.80 -4.85
C HIS A 309 65.39 12.59 -3.93
N VAL A 310 64.11 12.29 -3.70
CA VAL A 310 63.68 11.15 -2.87
C VAL A 310 62.53 10.43 -3.56
N ALA A 311 62.45 9.12 -3.39
CA ALA A 311 61.30 8.34 -3.83
C ALA A 311 60.03 8.81 -3.11
N LYS A 312 58.88 8.76 -3.82
CA LYS A 312 57.58 9.15 -3.27
C LYS A 312 57.26 8.33 -2.01
N PRO A 313 57.00 8.96 -0.85
CA PRO A 313 56.54 8.23 0.32
C PRO A 313 55.14 7.66 0.09
N ALA A 314 54.88 6.46 0.61
CA ALA A 314 53.53 5.89 0.61
C ALA A 314 52.59 6.74 1.45
N ASP A 315 51.35 6.92 0.98
CA ASP A 315 50.31 7.62 1.74
C ASP A 315 49.85 6.71 2.90
N PRO A 316 50.01 7.11 4.17
CA PRO A 316 49.63 6.28 5.31
C PRO A 316 48.11 6.19 5.44
N ALA A 317 47.62 5.10 6.02
CA ALA A 317 46.20 4.89 6.33
C ALA A 317 45.97 4.87 7.85
N ALA A 318 44.86 5.46 8.31
CA ALA A 318 44.41 5.38 9.69
C ALA A 318 42.89 5.16 9.70
N GLU A 319 42.41 4.22 10.51
CA GLU A 319 40.99 3.88 10.61
C GLU A 319 40.19 5.10 11.10
N GLY A 320 39.14 5.49 10.35
CA GLY A 320 38.30 6.66 10.66
C GLY A 320 38.92 8.02 10.30
N TYR A 321 40.06 8.07 9.61
CA TYR A 321 40.71 9.32 9.19
C TYR A 321 41.25 9.26 7.74
N GLU A 322 41.05 10.33 6.97
CA GLU A 322 41.60 10.55 5.64
C GLU A 322 42.96 11.26 5.76
N PHE A 323 43.97 10.74 5.05
CA PHE A 323 45.30 11.34 5.01
C PHE A 323 45.29 12.60 4.13
N VAL A 324 45.60 13.75 4.73
CA VAL A 324 45.57 15.06 4.07
C VAL A 324 46.92 15.40 3.41
N GLY A 325 48.02 14.87 3.97
CA GLY A 325 49.37 15.11 3.49
C GLY A 325 50.39 15.26 4.63
N TRP A 326 51.59 15.69 4.28
CA TRP A 326 52.75 15.79 5.16
C TRP A 326 53.06 17.24 5.53
N ALA A 327 53.10 17.58 6.80
CA ALA A 327 53.57 18.89 7.25
C ALA A 327 55.01 18.79 7.75
N ILE A 328 55.89 19.74 7.40
CA ILE A 328 57.23 19.80 8.03
C ILE A 328 57.04 20.10 9.52
N GLU A 329 57.73 19.36 10.38
CA GLU A 329 57.62 19.45 11.83
C GLU A 329 57.83 20.92 12.30
N GLY A 330 56.85 21.46 13.02
CA GLY A 330 56.84 22.85 13.48
C GLY A 330 56.31 23.87 12.45
N THR A 331 55.81 23.42 11.30
CA THR A 331 55.18 24.27 10.27
C THR A 331 53.73 23.87 10.01
N THR A 332 52.98 24.72 9.32
CA THR A 332 51.56 24.49 8.97
C THR A 332 51.35 24.17 7.48
N ASN A 333 52.40 24.17 6.67
CA ASN A 333 52.28 23.91 5.24
C ASN A 333 52.23 22.41 5.01
N ILE A 334 51.21 21.95 4.29
CA ILE A 334 50.99 20.54 3.97
C ILE A 334 51.46 20.28 2.54
N PHE A 335 52.26 19.23 2.38
CA PHE A 335 52.80 18.71 1.13
C PHE A 335 52.14 17.38 0.81
N THR A 336 51.69 17.17 -0.43
CA THR A 336 51.28 15.83 -0.86
C THR A 336 52.52 14.96 -1.10
N SER A 337 52.40 13.64 -1.01
CA SER A 337 53.54 12.73 -1.23
C SER A 337 54.17 12.91 -2.63
N GLY A 338 53.34 13.16 -3.65
CA GLY A 338 53.84 13.49 -5.00
C GLY A 338 54.53 14.86 -5.09
N ALA A 339 54.19 15.83 -4.23
CA ALA A 339 54.91 17.10 -4.20
C ALA A 339 56.32 16.93 -3.62
N ILE A 340 56.49 16.08 -2.60
CA ILE A 340 57.79 15.81 -1.95
C ILE A 340 58.79 15.19 -2.93
N GLU A 341 58.34 14.27 -3.79
CA GLU A 341 59.14 13.62 -4.84
C GLU A 341 59.75 14.64 -5.83
N THR A 342 59.02 15.73 -6.14
CA THR A 342 59.46 16.72 -7.13
C THR A 342 60.41 17.79 -6.58
N LEU A 343 60.64 17.80 -5.27
CA LEU A 343 61.48 18.80 -4.61
C LEU A 343 62.91 18.28 -4.41
N THR A 344 63.83 19.23 -4.25
CA THR A 344 65.23 18.97 -3.92
C THR A 344 65.49 19.26 -2.45
N TRP A 345 66.16 18.34 -1.75
CA TRP A 345 66.39 18.41 -0.31
C TRP A 345 67.88 18.44 0.01
N GLU A 346 68.33 19.54 0.63
CA GLU A 346 69.76 19.75 0.95
C GLU A 346 70.09 19.48 2.43
N LYS A 347 69.08 19.19 3.26
CA LYS A 347 69.21 19.00 4.71
C LYS A 347 68.16 18.06 5.26
N ASP A 348 68.50 17.43 6.38
CA ASP A 348 67.58 16.56 7.10
C ASP A 348 66.30 17.30 7.45
N THR A 349 65.17 16.68 7.13
CA THR A 349 63.84 17.27 7.33
C THR A 349 62.90 16.23 7.89
N THR A 350 62.13 16.62 8.90
CA THR A 350 61.10 15.76 9.49
C THR A 350 59.72 16.24 9.05
N PHE A 351 58.92 15.32 8.52
CA PHE A 351 57.52 15.50 8.18
C PHE A 351 56.64 14.80 9.20
N VAL A 352 55.44 15.33 9.42
CA VAL A 352 54.41 14.78 10.30
C VAL A 352 53.12 14.62 9.50
N ALA A 353 52.57 13.42 9.51
CA ALA A 353 51.31 13.10 8.82
C ALA A 353 50.16 13.97 9.37
N GLN A 354 49.37 14.54 8.47
CA GLN A 354 48.18 15.31 8.80
C GLN A 354 46.93 14.54 8.37
N TRP A 355 45.91 14.58 9.21
CA TRP A 355 44.71 13.78 9.10
C TRP A 355 43.47 14.65 9.16
N ALA A 356 42.45 14.28 8.39
CA ALA A 356 41.09 14.76 8.54
C ALA A 356 40.23 13.56 9.00
N PRO A 357 39.32 13.71 9.97
CA PRO A 357 38.39 12.63 10.29
C PRO A 357 37.56 12.27 9.05
N VAL A 358 37.45 10.98 8.75
CA VAL A 358 36.43 10.48 7.81
C VAL A 358 35.11 10.73 8.52
N ALA A 359 34.28 11.61 7.96
CA ALA A 359 32.94 11.78 8.47
C ALA A 359 32.24 10.42 8.37
N ASP A 360 31.64 9.93 9.46
CA ASP A 360 30.70 8.81 9.40
C ASP A 360 29.78 9.07 8.20
N GLU A 361 29.69 8.11 7.27
CA GLU A 361 28.74 8.19 6.17
C GLU A 361 27.38 8.41 6.81
N ALA A 362 26.86 9.62 6.66
CA ALA A 362 25.64 9.99 7.36
C ALA A 362 24.52 9.07 6.87
N PRO A 363 23.66 8.57 7.78
CA PRO A 363 22.63 7.61 7.42
C PRO A 363 21.79 8.12 6.25
N THR A 364 21.25 7.20 5.47
CA THR A 364 20.50 7.51 4.27
C THR A 364 19.03 7.17 4.43
N VAL A 365 18.18 8.03 3.89
CA VAL A 365 16.76 7.74 3.73
C VAL A 365 16.49 7.49 2.25
N THR A 366 16.07 6.27 1.93
CA THR A 366 15.78 5.82 0.58
C THR A 366 14.28 5.82 0.31
N TYR A 367 13.85 6.41 -0.79
CA TYR A 367 12.46 6.46 -1.24
C TYR A 367 12.32 5.65 -2.53
N ASN A 368 11.61 4.53 -2.43
CA ASN A 368 11.30 3.62 -3.53
C ASN A 368 9.98 4.04 -4.19
N VAL A 369 10.02 4.37 -5.48
CA VAL A 369 8.82 4.70 -6.26
C VAL A 369 8.62 3.64 -7.32
N THR A 370 7.42 3.07 -7.34
CA THR A 370 6.92 2.23 -8.44
C THR A 370 5.63 2.85 -8.94
N ASN A 371 5.58 3.22 -10.22
CA ASN A 371 4.42 3.85 -10.85
C ASN A 371 3.39 2.76 -11.23
N PRO A 372 2.16 2.81 -10.70
CA PRO A 372 1.13 1.83 -11.03
C PRO A 372 0.69 1.83 -12.52
N SER A 373 0.80 2.96 -13.21
CA SER A 373 0.33 3.10 -14.61
C SER A 373 1.13 2.26 -15.61
N ASP A 374 2.46 2.19 -15.45
CA ASP A 374 3.38 1.58 -16.41
C ASP A 374 4.35 0.56 -15.79
N GLY A 375 4.36 0.43 -14.46
CA GLY A 375 5.24 -0.47 -13.72
C GLY A 375 6.71 -0.01 -13.66
N SER A 376 7.02 1.21 -14.11
CA SER A 376 8.36 1.78 -13.99
C SER A 376 8.72 2.04 -12.53
N SER A 377 10.01 1.95 -12.19
CA SER A 377 10.49 2.19 -10.84
C SER A 377 11.78 3.00 -10.81
N TYR A 378 11.95 3.79 -9.75
CA TYR A 378 13.15 4.57 -9.47
C TYR A 378 13.32 4.79 -7.95
N GLN A 379 14.52 5.20 -7.55
CA GLN A 379 14.85 5.48 -6.15
C GLN A 379 15.32 6.93 -6.00
N ILE A 380 14.95 7.55 -4.88
CA ILE A 380 15.54 8.81 -4.42
C ILE A 380 16.29 8.48 -3.13
N VAL A 381 17.57 8.83 -3.06
CA VAL A 381 18.40 8.63 -1.85
C VAL A 381 18.74 10.00 -1.29
N ALA A 382 18.42 10.24 -0.02
CA ALA A 382 18.73 11.47 0.70
C ALA A 382 19.64 11.18 1.89
N THR A 383 20.74 11.92 1.98
CA THR A 383 21.66 11.86 3.12
C THR A 383 21.10 12.65 4.31
N VAL A 384 21.16 12.07 5.49
CA VAL A 384 20.77 12.71 6.75
C VAL A 384 21.77 13.81 7.12
N ASP A 385 21.29 14.97 7.55
CA ASP A 385 22.15 16.08 7.95
C ASP A 385 22.70 15.91 9.37
N SER A 386 23.63 16.78 9.78
CA SER A 386 24.24 16.76 11.13
C SER A 386 23.26 16.91 12.30
N THR A 387 21.99 17.22 12.05
CA THR A 387 20.92 17.31 13.06
C THR A 387 20.01 16.09 13.08
N GLY A 388 20.26 15.09 12.23
CA GLY A 388 19.47 13.88 12.13
C GLY A 388 18.31 13.95 11.13
N HIS A 389 18.17 15.02 10.33
CA HIS A 389 16.99 15.22 9.47
C HIS A 389 17.32 15.08 7.98
N VAL A 390 16.28 14.89 7.16
CA VAL A 390 16.37 14.95 5.69
C VAL A 390 15.47 16.06 5.14
N SER A 391 15.91 16.68 4.04
CA SER A 391 15.06 17.61 3.31
C SER A 391 13.82 16.90 2.74
N LYS A 392 12.65 17.56 2.80
CA LYS A 392 11.40 17.04 2.23
C LYS A 392 11.62 16.53 0.78
N PRO A 393 11.34 15.26 0.48
CA PRO A 393 11.37 14.75 -0.89
C PRO A 393 10.23 15.34 -1.72
N ALA A 394 10.42 15.43 -3.03
CA ALA A 394 9.33 15.78 -3.95
C ALA A 394 8.28 14.66 -3.95
N ASP A 395 7.01 15.04 -3.95
CA ASP A 395 5.91 14.09 -4.07
C ASP A 395 5.93 13.50 -5.51
N PRO A 396 5.99 12.17 -5.68
CA PRO A 396 5.99 11.55 -7.00
C PRO A 396 4.64 11.74 -7.69
N ALA A 397 4.63 11.76 -9.02
CA ALA A 397 3.43 11.91 -9.83
C ALA A 397 3.31 10.75 -10.82
N ASP A 398 2.09 10.23 -10.97
CA ASP A 398 1.73 9.19 -11.95
C ASP A 398 0.33 9.49 -12.52
N GLU A 399 0.14 9.35 -13.83
CA GLU A 399 -1.15 9.69 -14.46
C GLU A 399 -2.25 8.71 -14.05
N GLY A 400 -3.40 9.22 -13.61
CA GLY A 400 -4.55 8.41 -13.17
C GLY A 400 -4.42 7.84 -11.75
N TYR A 401 -3.40 8.24 -10.98
CA TYR A 401 -3.19 7.84 -9.59
C TYR A 401 -2.81 9.03 -8.70
N VAL A 402 -3.42 9.11 -7.52
CA VAL A 402 -3.06 10.08 -6.48
C VAL A 402 -2.01 9.44 -5.56
N PHE A 403 -0.89 10.14 -5.37
CA PHE A 403 0.10 9.80 -4.35
C PHE A 403 -0.47 10.04 -2.95
N VAL A 404 -0.52 8.98 -2.12
CA VAL A 404 -1.13 9.01 -0.78
C VAL A 404 -0.09 9.28 0.31
N GLY A 405 1.15 8.86 0.08
CA GLY A 405 2.24 9.00 1.04
C GLY A 405 3.29 7.90 0.92
N TRP A 406 4.22 7.90 1.86
CA TRP A 406 5.36 7.00 1.94
C TRP A 406 5.13 6.00 3.06
N LYS A 407 5.01 4.71 2.73
CA LYS A 407 4.98 3.63 3.72
C LYS A 407 6.41 3.32 4.17
N MET A 408 6.69 3.34 5.47
CA MET A 408 8.02 2.95 5.97
C MET A 408 8.16 1.43 5.92
N ASP A 409 9.23 0.94 5.29
CA ASP A 409 9.43 -0.49 5.08
C ASP A 409 9.58 -1.21 6.43
N GLY A 410 8.96 -2.39 6.54
CA GLY A 410 8.89 -3.13 7.81
C GLY A 410 7.80 -2.64 8.79
N THR A 411 7.07 -1.57 8.49
CA THR A 411 5.96 -1.06 9.30
C THR A 411 4.66 -0.94 8.49
N GLU A 412 3.54 -0.63 9.16
CA GLU A 412 2.28 -0.26 8.48
C GLU A 412 2.05 1.25 8.46
N ASP A 413 3.02 2.04 8.94
CA ASP A 413 2.88 3.48 9.06
C ASP A 413 3.12 4.18 7.72
N VAL A 414 2.22 5.10 7.36
CA VAL A 414 2.29 5.90 6.14
C VAL A 414 2.47 7.37 6.49
N TYR A 415 3.50 7.98 5.92
CA TYR A 415 3.92 9.35 6.20
C TYR A 415 3.76 10.24 4.97
N THR A 416 3.43 11.50 5.19
CA THR A 416 3.55 12.50 4.11
C THR A 416 5.01 12.91 3.94
N SER A 417 5.41 13.35 2.75
CA SER A 417 6.77 13.86 2.51
C SER A 417 7.17 15.00 3.47
N GLY A 418 6.18 15.81 3.88
CA GLY A 418 6.41 16.84 4.90
C GLY A 418 6.68 16.26 6.28
N ALA A 419 5.94 15.23 6.70
CA ALA A 419 6.12 14.60 8.01
C ALA A 419 7.51 13.97 8.16
N ILE A 420 8.04 13.33 7.10
CA ILE A 420 9.37 12.69 7.13
C ILE A 420 10.49 13.70 7.43
N SER A 421 10.36 14.95 6.95
CA SER A 421 11.36 16.00 7.22
C SER A 421 11.42 16.46 8.69
N PHE A 422 10.46 16.07 9.53
CA PHE A 422 10.45 16.36 10.97
C PHE A 422 10.91 15.18 11.84
N LEU A 423 11.22 14.03 11.23
CA LEU A 423 11.72 12.86 11.93
C LEU A 423 13.26 12.87 11.94
N THR A 424 13.81 12.24 12.98
CA THR A 424 15.25 12.06 13.14
C THR A 424 15.64 10.63 12.85
N TRP A 425 16.74 10.44 12.12
CA TRP A 425 17.23 9.14 11.69
C TRP A 425 18.69 8.97 12.11
N ASP A 426 18.98 7.87 12.79
CA ASP A 426 20.31 7.44 13.23
C ASP A 426 20.82 6.19 12.50
N GLU A 427 19.97 5.59 11.65
CA GLU A 427 20.27 4.42 10.82
C GLU A 427 19.66 4.59 9.41
N ASP A 428 20.06 3.74 8.47
CA ASP A 428 19.47 3.70 7.13
C ASP A 428 18.00 3.28 7.18
N VAL A 429 17.14 4.01 6.48
CA VAL A 429 15.69 3.75 6.42
C VAL A 429 15.19 3.80 4.99
N SER A 430 14.25 2.92 4.65
CA SER A 430 13.59 2.92 3.35
C SER A 430 12.07 3.11 3.44
N PHE A 431 11.53 3.80 2.45
CA PHE A 431 10.10 4.05 2.28
C PHE A 431 9.64 3.62 0.90
N THR A 432 8.41 3.16 0.79
CA THR A 432 7.77 2.80 -0.48
C THR A 432 6.57 3.71 -0.76
N ALA A 433 6.53 4.32 -1.95
CA ALA A 433 5.42 5.17 -2.39
C ALA A 433 4.09 4.40 -2.41
N GLN A 434 3.04 5.01 -1.87
CA GLN A 434 1.67 4.48 -1.87
C GLN A 434 0.78 5.33 -2.77
N TRP A 435 -0.07 4.65 -3.52
CA TRP A 435 -0.92 5.24 -4.54
C TRP A 435 -2.37 4.81 -4.34
N VAL A 436 -3.29 5.67 -4.73
CA VAL A 436 -4.70 5.33 -4.91
C VAL A 436 -5.10 5.75 -6.32
N ALA A 437 -5.88 4.94 -7.04
CA ALA A 437 -6.38 5.36 -8.35
C ALA A 437 -7.17 6.67 -8.22
N GLU A 438 -6.93 7.63 -9.10
CA GLU A 438 -7.79 8.80 -9.19
C GLU A 438 -9.22 8.31 -9.45
N PRO A 439 -10.21 8.76 -8.65
CA PRO A 439 -11.58 8.43 -8.94
C PRO A 439 -11.91 8.98 -10.32
N VAL A 440 -12.34 8.11 -11.23
CA VAL A 440 -12.88 8.53 -12.51
C VAL A 440 -14.11 9.37 -12.18
N GLU A 441 -14.08 10.68 -12.44
CA GLU A 441 -15.32 11.46 -12.44
C GLU A 441 -16.16 10.92 -13.59
N GLU A 442 -17.18 10.14 -13.26
CA GLU A 442 -18.16 9.73 -14.25
C GLU A 442 -18.87 10.99 -14.75
N GLU A 443 -18.91 11.20 -16.06
CA GLU A 443 -19.73 12.24 -16.68
C GLU A 443 -21.19 11.95 -16.33
N SER A 444 -21.70 12.59 -15.28
CA SER A 444 -23.09 12.45 -14.86
C SER A 444 -23.96 13.43 -15.63
N VAL A 445 -25.07 12.94 -16.20
CA VAL A 445 -26.07 13.80 -16.87
C VAL A 445 -26.93 14.52 -15.83
N GLU A 446 -27.05 15.83 -15.94
CA GLU A 446 -27.86 16.68 -15.05
C GLU A 446 -29.12 17.23 -15.72
N ILE A 447 -30.26 17.08 -15.05
CA ILE A 447 -31.54 17.65 -15.44
C ILE A 447 -31.87 18.80 -14.50
N THR A 448 -31.88 20.01 -15.04
CA THR A 448 -32.25 21.23 -14.31
C THR A 448 -33.72 21.56 -14.53
N TYR A 449 -34.47 21.68 -13.43
CA TYR A 449 -35.87 22.11 -13.38
C TYR A 449 -35.95 23.58 -12.99
N ASP A 450 -36.28 24.44 -13.94
CA ASP A 450 -36.63 25.84 -13.70
C ASP A 450 -38.13 25.95 -13.40
N LEU A 451 -38.47 26.37 -12.17
CA LEU A 451 -39.87 26.46 -11.73
C LEU A 451 -40.62 27.62 -12.37
N ASN A 452 -39.92 28.63 -12.91
CA ASN A 452 -40.49 29.72 -13.70
C ASN A 452 -41.84 30.21 -13.17
N PHE A 453 -41.88 30.60 -11.89
CA PHE A 453 -43.13 30.93 -11.25
C PHE A 453 -43.76 32.19 -11.87
N PRO A 454 -45.08 32.23 -12.07
CA PRO A 454 -45.74 33.38 -12.71
C PRO A 454 -45.63 34.70 -11.94
N ASP A 455 -45.28 34.66 -10.66
CA ASP A 455 -45.02 35.83 -9.82
C ASP A 455 -43.61 36.43 -10.03
N GLY A 456 -42.80 35.82 -10.89
CA GLY A 456 -41.44 36.24 -11.21
C GLY A 456 -40.40 35.79 -10.18
N SER A 457 -40.76 34.91 -9.24
CA SER A 457 -39.78 34.27 -8.38
C SER A 457 -39.05 33.15 -9.14
N ASP A 458 -37.72 33.22 -9.15
CA ASP A 458 -36.88 32.22 -9.77
C ASP A 458 -36.49 31.15 -8.74
N ALA A 459 -36.67 29.89 -9.10
CA ALA A 459 -36.22 28.76 -8.31
C ALA A 459 -35.84 27.61 -9.25
N GLN A 460 -34.69 27.00 -8.99
CA GLN A 460 -34.18 25.89 -9.77
C GLN A 460 -33.89 24.69 -8.87
N VAL A 461 -34.13 23.50 -9.40
CA VAL A 461 -33.80 22.22 -8.77
C VAL A 461 -33.02 21.38 -9.77
N VAL A 462 -31.93 20.76 -9.35
CA VAL A 462 -31.12 19.89 -10.21
C VAL A 462 -31.30 18.44 -9.76
N ALA A 463 -31.46 17.53 -10.72
CA ALA A 463 -31.44 16.09 -10.51
C ALA A 463 -30.38 15.43 -11.40
N THR A 464 -29.64 14.50 -10.82
CA THR A 464 -28.63 13.70 -11.53
C THR A 464 -29.26 12.41 -12.03
N ALA A 465 -29.01 12.06 -13.29
CA ALA A 465 -29.43 10.78 -13.86
C ALA A 465 -28.60 9.62 -13.29
N ASN A 466 -29.19 8.43 -13.20
CA ASN A 466 -28.46 7.21 -12.89
C ASN A 466 -27.66 6.69 -14.11
N GLU A 467 -26.92 5.59 -13.95
CA GLU A 467 -26.11 4.97 -15.02
C GLU A 467 -26.89 4.66 -16.30
N ASP A 468 -28.20 4.40 -16.19
CA ASP A 468 -29.10 4.12 -17.32
C ASP A 468 -29.73 5.40 -17.94
N GLY A 469 -29.36 6.58 -17.44
CA GLY A 469 -29.85 7.89 -17.91
C GLY A 469 -31.20 8.32 -17.34
N PHE A 470 -31.75 7.65 -16.33
CA PHE A 470 -33.05 7.99 -15.74
C PHE A 470 -32.92 8.87 -14.50
N VAL A 471 -33.88 9.79 -14.32
CA VAL A 471 -34.04 10.60 -13.11
C VAL A 471 -35.24 10.15 -12.29
N ALA A 472 -35.17 10.34 -10.97
CA ALA A 472 -36.33 10.14 -10.11
C ALA A 472 -37.46 11.11 -10.50
N ARG A 473 -38.71 10.66 -10.36
CA ARG A 473 -39.87 11.47 -10.70
C ARG A 473 -39.89 12.80 -9.91
N PRO A 474 -39.85 13.96 -10.57
CA PRO A 474 -39.95 15.24 -9.87
C PRO A 474 -41.35 15.39 -9.25
N ALA A 475 -41.41 16.04 -8.09
CA ALA A 475 -42.69 16.43 -7.51
C ALA A 475 -43.32 17.55 -8.35
N ASP A 476 -44.64 17.49 -8.55
CA ASP A 476 -45.35 18.56 -9.25
C ASP A 476 -45.28 19.86 -8.42
N PRO A 477 -44.75 20.96 -8.98
CA PRO A 477 -44.64 22.21 -8.25
C PRO A 477 -46.02 22.83 -8.03
N THR A 478 -46.16 23.63 -6.97
CA THR A 478 -47.42 24.29 -6.59
C THR A 478 -47.22 25.80 -6.53
N CYS A 479 -48.22 26.57 -7.00
CA CYS A 479 -48.21 28.03 -6.98
C CYS A 479 -49.64 28.55 -6.73
N THR A 480 -49.84 29.40 -5.73
CA THR A 480 -51.19 29.86 -5.35
C THR A 480 -51.85 30.65 -6.49
N GLY A 481 -53.08 30.26 -6.87
CA GLY A 481 -53.82 30.88 -7.98
C GLY A 481 -53.41 30.37 -9.38
N TRP A 482 -52.47 29.42 -9.45
CA TRP A 482 -51.99 28.83 -10.70
C TRP A 482 -51.99 27.30 -10.62
N LYS A 483 -52.26 26.67 -11.76
CA LYS A 483 -52.23 25.23 -11.93
C LYS A 483 -51.00 24.86 -12.74
N PHE A 484 -50.14 24.00 -12.20
CA PHE A 484 -49.03 23.41 -12.95
C PHE A 484 -49.58 22.50 -14.05
N ILE A 485 -49.09 22.66 -15.28
CA ILE A 485 -49.57 21.90 -16.46
C ILE A 485 -48.51 21.00 -17.09
N GLY A 486 -47.23 21.15 -16.74
CA GLY A 486 -46.14 20.29 -17.22
C GLY A 486 -44.81 21.02 -17.38
N TRP A 487 -43.79 20.26 -17.79
CA TRP A 487 -42.42 20.69 -18.04
C TRP A 487 -42.16 20.84 -19.53
N LYS A 488 -41.51 21.93 -19.92
CA LYS A 488 -41.09 22.16 -21.29
C LYS A 488 -39.56 22.14 -21.38
N CYS A 489 -38.97 21.29 -22.22
CA CYS A 489 -37.53 21.32 -22.47
C CYS A 489 -37.17 22.60 -23.24
N ILE A 490 -36.26 23.40 -22.69
CA ILE A 490 -35.79 24.65 -23.30
C ILE A 490 -34.35 24.50 -23.81
N ASN A 491 -33.57 23.60 -23.23
CA ASN A 491 -32.23 23.29 -23.73
C ASN A 491 -31.91 21.79 -23.61
N PRO A 492 -31.76 21.09 -24.76
CA PRO A 492 -32.27 21.46 -26.08
C PRO A 492 -33.77 21.78 -26.08
N ALA A 493 -34.20 22.68 -26.97
CA ALA A 493 -35.60 23.06 -27.08
C ALA A 493 -36.43 21.88 -27.61
N GLY A 494 -37.41 21.45 -26.83
CA GLY A 494 -38.42 20.46 -27.20
C GLY A 494 -39.79 21.11 -27.39
N ASP A 495 -40.57 20.58 -28.33
CA ASP A 495 -41.93 21.06 -28.59
C ASP A 495 -42.97 20.43 -27.65
N ASP A 496 -42.65 19.26 -27.08
CA ASP A 496 -43.56 18.51 -26.22
C ASP A 496 -43.61 19.08 -24.80
N LEU A 497 -44.82 19.09 -24.23
CA LEU A 497 -45.06 19.39 -22.82
C LEU A 497 -45.08 18.07 -22.05
N LEU A 498 -44.07 17.85 -21.22
CA LEU A 498 -43.85 16.62 -20.47
C LEU A 498 -44.55 16.68 -19.11
N THR A 499 -45.24 15.61 -18.72
CA THR A 499 -45.64 15.43 -17.33
C THR A 499 -44.44 14.99 -16.49
N SER A 500 -44.53 15.10 -15.15
CA SER A 500 -43.46 14.60 -14.27
C SER A 500 -43.21 13.09 -14.44
N ASP A 501 -44.24 12.31 -14.78
CA ASP A 501 -44.10 10.88 -15.11
C ASP A 501 -43.35 10.66 -16.43
N ASP A 502 -43.56 11.52 -17.43
CA ASP A 502 -42.82 11.45 -18.71
C ASP A 502 -41.33 11.73 -18.48
N VAL A 503 -41.00 12.76 -17.69
CA VAL A 503 -39.61 13.10 -17.34
C VAL A 503 -38.87 11.93 -16.70
N ALA A 504 -39.54 11.20 -15.79
CA ALA A 504 -38.97 10.04 -15.12
C ALA A 504 -38.80 8.82 -16.04
N SER A 505 -39.51 8.79 -17.17
CA SER A 505 -39.55 7.66 -18.10
C SER A 505 -38.61 7.83 -19.30
N ILE A 506 -37.99 8.99 -19.46
CA ILE A 506 -37.01 9.28 -20.50
C ILE A 506 -35.62 8.90 -20.00
N SER A 507 -34.86 8.18 -20.84
CA SER A 507 -33.42 7.98 -20.65
C SER A 507 -32.68 9.15 -21.30
N TRP A 508 -32.12 10.01 -20.48
CA TRP A 508 -31.43 11.23 -20.87
C TRP A 508 -29.96 10.92 -21.14
N SER A 509 -29.48 11.30 -22.33
CA SER A 509 -28.09 11.07 -22.75
C SER A 509 -27.22 12.33 -22.71
N SER A 510 -27.75 13.44 -22.18
CA SER A 510 -27.07 14.73 -22.06
C SER A 510 -27.86 15.68 -21.16
N ASP A 511 -27.21 16.68 -20.58
CA ASP A 511 -27.84 17.66 -19.69
C ASP A 511 -29.05 18.34 -20.33
N GLN A 512 -30.06 18.62 -19.51
CA GLN A 512 -31.28 19.28 -19.94
C GLN A 512 -31.68 20.44 -19.03
N LEU A 513 -32.32 21.45 -19.61
CA LEU A 513 -33.06 22.48 -18.88
C LEU A 513 -34.55 22.38 -19.19
N LEU A 514 -35.36 22.02 -18.19
CA LEU A 514 -36.81 21.91 -18.26
C LEU A 514 -37.43 23.07 -17.48
N GLN A 515 -38.40 23.75 -18.09
CA GLN A 515 -39.10 24.87 -17.48
C GLN A 515 -40.56 24.53 -17.21
N ALA A 516 -41.02 24.75 -15.97
CA ALA A 516 -42.41 24.55 -15.59
C ALA A 516 -43.34 25.52 -16.33
N GLN A 517 -44.51 25.02 -16.71
CA GLN A 517 -45.59 25.75 -17.37
C GLN A 517 -46.81 25.81 -16.47
N TRP A 518 -47.53 26.93 -16.52
CA TRP A 518 -48.60 27.29 -15.58
C TRP A 518 -49.86 27.78 -16.30
N GLU A 519 -51.03 27.45 -15.74
CA GLU A 519 -52.35 27.91 -16.19
C GLU A 519 -53.05 28.67 -15.04
N LYS A 520 -53.57 29.88 -15.29
CA LYS A 520 -54.20 30.71 -14.24
C LYS A 520 -55.54 30.10 -13.81
N VAL A 521 -55.73 29.91 -12.50
CA VAL A 521 -57.03 29.50 -11.94
C VAL A 521 -57.89 30.76 -11.79
N ALA A 522 -59.09 30.78 -12.38
CA ALA A 522 -60.01 31.92 -12.29
C ALA A 522 -60.68 31.98 -10.90
N ASP A 523 -60.79 33.18 -10.32
CA ASP A 523 -61.48 33.41 -9.04
C ASP A 523 -63.01 33.14 -9.16
N PRO A 524 -63.67 32.61 -8.10
CA PRO A 524 -65.12 32.48 -8.11
C PRO A 524 -65.79 33.85 -8.08
N VAL A 525 -66.68 34.12 -9.03
CA VAL A 525 -67.50 35.35 -9.05
C VAL A 525 -68.48 35.29 -7.88
N ALA A 526 -68.44 36.27 -6.97
CA ALA A 526 -69.44 36.41 -5.91
C ALA A 526 -70.80 36.81 -6.51
N GLU A 527 -71.87 36.10 -6.15
CA GLU A 527 -73.25 36.47 -6.50
C GLU A 527 -73.74 37.60 -5.55
N THR A 528 -74.38 38.64 -6.12
CA THR A 528 -74.96 39.77 -5.35
C THR A 528 -76.46 39.91 -5.67
N HIS A 529 -77.22 40.45 -4.71
CA HIS A 529 -78.65 40.77 -4.80
C HIS A 529 -78.91 42.24 -4.53
N THR A 530 -79.89 42.82 -5.22
CA THR A 530 -80.32 44.21 -5.06
C THR A 530 -81.45 44.33 -4.04
N VAL A 531 -81.24 45.10 -2.97
CA VAL A 531 -82.29 45.51 -2.02
C VAL A 531 -82.77 46.92 -2.34
N THR A 532 -84.07 47.05 -2.60
CA THR A 532 -84.74 48.33 -2.88
C THR A 532 -85.47 48.84 -1.64
N PHE A 533 -85.16 50.04 -1.18
CA PHE A 533 -85.82 50.71 -0.07
C PHE A 533 -86.85 51.71 -0.62
N ASP A 534 -88.12 51.30 -0.63
CA ASP A 534 -89.25 52.11 -1.06
C ASP A 534 -89.75 52.99 0.09
N TYR A 535 -89.55 54.31 -0.03
CA TYR A 535 -89.92 55.27 1.00
C TYR A 535 -91.44 55.46 1.15
N CYS A 536 -92.25 54.94 0.24
CA CYS A 536 -93.71 55.06 0.20
C CYS A 536 -94.19 56.54 0.24
N LEU A 537 -93.40 57.46 -0.30
CA LEU A 537 -93.67 58.90 -0.37
C LEU A 537 -93.80 59.36 -1.83
N THR A 538 -94.77 60.22 -2.12
CA THR A 538 -94.89 60.83 -3.45
C THR A 538 -93.70 61.76 -3.72
N ASN A 539 -93.08 61.63 -4.90
CA ASN A 539 -91.92 62.42 -5.35
C ASN A 539 -90.60 62.16 -4.58
N THR A 540 -90.44 60.98 -3.97
CA THR A 540 -89.15 60.51 -3.42
C THR A 540 -88.68 59.30 -4.24
N ASN A 541 -87.38 59.23 -4.56
CA ASN A 541 -86.80 58.08 -5.25
C ASN A 541 -86.39 57.01 -4.23
N ASP A 542 -86.58 55.74 -4.58
CA ASP A 542 -86.14 54.60 -3.79
C ASP A 542 -84.61 54.53 -3.72
N LEU A 543 -84.08 53.95 -2.64
CA LEU A 543 -82.65 53.68 -2.48
C LEU A 543 -82.36 52.22 -2.86
N LEU A 544 -81.38 51.99 -3.73
CA LEU A 544 -80.94 50.65 -4.13
C LEU A 544 -79.58 50.33 -3.49
N VAL A 545 -79.45 49.14 -2.91
CA VAL A 545 -78.22 48.65 -2.26
C VAL A 545 -77.90 47.24 -2.76
N GLU A 546 -76.68 47.03 -3.26
CA GLU A 546 -76.16 45.70 -3.62
C GLU A 546 -75.60 45.01 -2.37
N VAL A 547 -75.91 43.72 -2.21
CA VAL A 547 -75.50 42.90 -1.06
C VAL A 547 -75.02 41.53 -1.57
N GLU A 548 -73.91 41.03 -1.04
CA GLU A 548 -73.44 39.66 -1.34
C GLU A 548 -74.47 38.60 -0.89
N ASP A 549 -74.62 37.52 -1.66
CA ASP A 549 -75.55 36.43 -1.33
C ASP A 549 -75.32 35.91 0.10
N GLY A 550 -76.40 35.86 0.88
CA GLY A 550 -76.39 35.41 2.26
C GLY A 550 -75.90 36.43 3.28
N GLN A 551 -75.51 37.65 2.89
CA GLN A 551 -75.18 38.73 3.83
C GLN A 551 -76.40 39.59 4.18
N PRO A 552 -76.47 40.17 5.40
CA PRO A 552 -77.51 41.13 5.75
C PRO A 552 -77.30 42.49 5.07
N VAL A 553 -78.39 43.15 4.69
CA VAL A 553 -78.34 44.54 4.17
C VAL A 553 -78.13 45.53 5.31
N ALA A 554 -77.26 46.52 5.10
CA ALA A 554 -77.09 47.61 6.07
C ALA A 554 -78.36 48.47 6.18
N ARG A 555 -78.77 48.80 7.41
CA ARG A 555 -79.93 49.68 7.64
C ARG A 555 -79.64 51.10 7.14
N PRO A 556 -80.45 51.68 6.24
CA PRO A 556 -80.29 53.06 5.82
C PRO A 556 -80.70 54.01 6.96
N ALA A 557 -80.27 55.27 6.85
CA ALA A 557 -80.74 56.31 7.75
C ALA A 557 -82.28 56.43 7.69
N ASP A 558 -82.92 56.66 8.84
CA ASP A 558 -84.37 56.76 8.92
C ASP A 558 -84.85 57.96 8.09
N PRO A 559 -85.81 57.76 7.16
CA PRO A 559 -86.31 58.84 6.33
C PRO A 559 -87.15 59.83 7.15
N THR A 560 -87.22 61.08 6.68
CA THR A 560 -88.00 62.15 7.33
C THR A 560 -89.12 62.66 6.43
N CYS A 561 -90.34 62.79 6.96
CA CYS A 561 -91.49 63.34 6.25
C CYS A 561 -92.28 64.31 7.16
N ALA A 562 -92.54 65.54 6.70
CA ALA A 562 -93.21 66.54 7.52
C ALA A 562 -94.66 66.12 7.87
N GLY A 563 -95.01 66.17 9.16
CA GLY A 563 -96.32 65.74 9.66
C GLY A 563 -96.44 64.23 9.92
N TYR A 564 -95.39 63.44 9.67
CA TYR A 564 -95.36 62.00 9.88
C TYR A 564 -94.10 61.56 10.64
N VAL A 565 -94.20 60.46 11.38
CA VAL A 565 -93.11 59.80 12.09
C VAL A 565 -92.84 58.47 11.40
N PHE A 566 -91.59 58.22 11.01
CA PHE A 566 -91.16 56.94 10.45
C PHE A 566 -91.21 55.84 11.52
N THR A 567 -91.87 54.72 11.24
CA THR A 567 -92.08 53.65 12.23
C THR A 567 -91.30 52.37 11.92
N GLY A 568 -90.67 52.26 10.75
CA GLY A 568 -89.82 51.12 10.39
C GLY A 568 -89.93 50.70 8.93
N TRP A 569 -89.05 49.76 8.55
CA TRP A 569 -89.02 49.10 7.24
C TRP A 569 -89.73 47.75 7.31
N TYR A 570 -90.52 47.42 6.29
CA TYR A 570 -91.34 46.21 6.24
C TYR A 570 -91.06 45.42 4.98
N SER A 571 -91.09 44.08 5.04
CA SER A 571 -90.79 43.21 3.90
C SER A 571 -91.98 42.99 2.95
N ASP A 572 -93.16 43.48 3.32
CA ASP A 572 -94.40 43.36 2.55
C ASP A 572 -95.03 44.72 2.28
N VAL A 573 -95.67 44.83 1.12
CA VAL A 573 -96.34 46.06 0.67
C VAL A 573 -97.46 46.52 1.61
N ASP A 574 -98.10 45.57 2.31
CA ASP A 574 -99.16 45.85 3.29
C ASP A 574 -98.60 46.35 4.64
N ARG A 575 -97.27 46.36 4.81
CA ARG A 575 -96.53 46.80 6.02
C ARG A 575 -96.98 46.09 7.28
N THR A 576 -97.11 44.76 7.19
CA THR A 576 -97.51 43.89 8.30
C THR A 576 -96.34 43.17 8.96
N GLN A 577 -95.25 42.96 8.23
CA GLN A 577 -94.04 42.27 8.69
C GLN A 577 -92.84 43.22 8.74
N LEU A 578 -92.47 43.63 9.96
CA LEU A 578 -91.29 44.47 10.20
C LEU A 578 -90.01 43.72 9.81
N TRP A 579 -89.15 44.36 9.02
CA TRP A 579 -87.88 43.80 8.58
C TRP A 579 -86.83 43.84 9.70
N ASP A 580 -86.15 42.72 9.89
CA ASP A 580 -84.99 42.59 10.77
C ASP A 580 -83.71 42.66 9.93
N PHE A 581 -82.93 43.73 10.09
CA PHE A 581 -81.68 43.98 9.36
C PHE A 581 -80.54 43.02 9.70
N SER A 582 -80.75 42.06 10.61
CA SER A 582 -79.85 40.91 10.78
C SER A 582 -80.18 39.72 9.86
N THR A 583 -81.31 39.77 9.14
CA THR A 583 -81.74 38.71 8.23
C THR A 583 -80.90 38.72 6.94
N PRO A 584 -80.37 37.57 6.49
CA PRO A 584 -79.57 37.48 5.27
C PRO A 584 -80.43 37.74 4.02
N VAL A 585 -79.85 38.42 3.04
CA VAL A 585 -80.43 38.66 1.71
C VAL A 585 -79.99 37.54 0.77
N THR A 586 -80.94 36.77 0.25
CA THR A 586 -80.67 35.61 -0.64
C THR A 586 -81.36 35.73 -2.01
N SER A 587 -82.00 36.88 -2.27
CA SER A 587 -82.60 37.24 -3.54
C SER A 587 -82.88 38.74 -3.55
N ASP A 588 -83.02 39.34 -4.73
CA ASP A 588 -83.53 40.70 -4.88
C ASP A 588 -84.84 40.90 -4.10
N MET A 589 -84.95 42.00 -3.36
CA MET A 589 -86.13 42.28 -2.53
C MET A 589 -86.40 43.77 -2.36
N THR A 590 -87.61 44.11 -1.90
CA THR A 590 -88.03 45.49 -1.62
C THR A 590 -88.49 45.61 -0.17
N LEU A 591 -87.99 46.63 0.52
CA LEU A 591 -88.36 47.00 1.87
C LEU A 591 -89.15 48.31 1.85
N TYR A 592 -90.33 48.32 2.46
CA TYR A 592 -91.30 49.41 2.41
C TYR A 592 -91.30 50.21 3.71
N ALA A 593 -91.17 51.53 3.62
CA ALA A 593 -91.25 52.42 4.77
C ALA A 593 -92.70 52.55 5.28
N ASN A 594 -92.87 52.55 6.60
CA ASN A 594 -94.15 52.83 7.26
C ASN A 594 -94.10 54.15 8.05
N TRP A 595 -95.25 54.81 8.13
CA TRP A 595 -95.39 56.18 8.64
C TRP A 595 -96.64 56.31 9.51
N ALA A 596 -96.51 57.00 10.66
CA ALA A 596 -97.62 57.37 11.52
C ALA A 596 -97.81 58.90 11.51
N GLU A 597 -99.04 59.40 11.58
CA GLU A 597 -99.28 60.85 11.71
C GLU A 597 -98.69 61.38 13.01
N ALA A 598 -97.96 62.50 12.93
CA ALA A 598 -97.41 63.15 14.11
C ALA A 598 -98.55 63.84 14.89
N GLU A 599 -98.82 63.42 16.13
CA GLU A 599 -99.84 64.08 16.95
C GLU A 599 -99.49 65.55 17.20
N THR A 600 -100.40 66.44 16.82
CA THR A 600 -100.25 67.88 17.04
C THR A 600 -100.26 68.18 18.55
N PRO A 601 -99.21 68.83 19.10
CA PRO A 601 -99.26 69.28 20.48
C PRO A 601 -100.37 70.34 20.63
N SER A 602 -101.30 70.11 21.55
CA SER A 602 -102.31 71.10 21.93
C SER A 602 -101.61 72.29 22.62
N ASP A 603 -101.97 73.49 22.17
CA ASP A 603 -101.40 74.80 22.52
C ASP A 603 -100.90 74.95 23.97
N PRO A 604 -99.62 75.33 24.18
CA PRO A 604 -99.11 75.75 25.48
C PRO A 604 -99.32 77.27 25.72
N VAL A 605 -99.78 77.60 26.93
CA VAL A 605 -99.83 78.95 27.50
C VAL A 605 -98.41 79.51 27.68
N VAL A 606 -98.14 80.67 27.10
CA VAL A 606 -96.95 81.52 27.31
C VAL A 606 -97.20 82.42 28.54
N PRO A 607 -96.33 82.46 29.57
CA PRO A 607 -95.15 83.35 29.60
C PRO A 607 -93.95 82.72 30.35
N GLY A 608 -92.69 83.12 30.21
CA GLY A 608 -92.04 84.26 29.58
C GLY A 608 -90.61 84.30 30.14
N ASP A 609 -89.70 84.74 29.30
CA ASP A 609 -88.37 85.29 29.57
C ASP A 609 -87.20 84.37 29.96
N ASP A 610 -86.05 84.86 29.50
CA ASP A 610 -84.68 84.58 29.88
C ASP A 610 -83.92 83.38 29.30
N THR A 611 -83.15 83.75 28.28
CA THR A 611 -81.69 83.54 28.18
C THR A 611 -81.17 82.10 28.13
N ALA A 612 -80.70 81.72 26.94
CA ALA A 612 -79.47 80.96 26.79
C ALA A 612 -78.92 81.15 25.38
N THR A 613 -77.76 81.79 25.25
CA THR A 613 -76.83 81.47 24.17
C THR A 613 -75.49 81.17 24.81
N PRO A 614 -75.16 79.88 24.95
CA PRO A 614 -73.80 79.39 25.08
C PRO A 614 -73.57 78.49 23.83
N GLU A 615 -72.41 78.27 23.21
CA GLU A 615 -71.00 78.48 23.51
C GLU A 615 -70.23 78.38 22.19
N THR A 616 -69.11 79.09 22.10
CA THR A 616 -67.85 78.55 21.58
C THR A 616 -66.78 79.50 22.14
N PRO A 617 -65.79 79.06 22.94
CA PRO A 617 -64.63 78.34 22.38
C PRO A 617 -63.84 77.38 23.31
N GLN A 618 -63.03 76.54 22.65
CA GLN A 618 -61.75 75.89 23.06
C GLN A 618 -61.70 74.70 24.06
N GLU A 619 -61.14 73.59 23.52
CA GLU A 619 -59.91 72.89 23.95
C GLU A 619 -59.89 71.89 25.11
N SER A 620 -59.32 70.71 24.81
CA SER A 620 -58.55 69.74 25.64
C SER A 620 -58.71 68.36 24.97
N GLU A 621 -57.79 67.40 24.94
CA GLU A 621 -56.35 67.21 25.18
C GLU A 621 -56.17 65.69 25.08
N GLU A 622 -55.04 65.27 24.50
CA GLU A 622 -54.29 63.99 24.54
C GLU A 622 -54.78 62.75 25.33
N ALA A 623 -54.55 61.56 24.74
CA ALA A 623 -53.76 60.44 25.33
C ALA A 623 -53.70 59.25 24.33
N LYS A 624 -52.54 58.91 23.74
CA LYS A 624 -51.46 58.03 24.23
C LYS A 624 -51.62 56.55 23.83
N ALA A 625 -50.74 56.07 22.94
CA ALA A 625 -49.96 54.83 23.12
C ALA A 625 -48.83 54.76 22.08
N GLU A 626 -47.68 54.32 22.57
CA GLU A 626 -46.31 54.49 22.05
C GLU A 626 -45.78 53.17 21.46
N GLU A 627 -44.78 53.28 20.59
CA GLU A 627 -44.04 52.23 19.88
C GLU A 627 -43.32 51.22 20.78
N ALA A 628 -43.06 50.02 20.25
CA ALA A 628 -41.84 49.28 20.56
C ALA A 628 -41.32 48.50 19.34
N LYS A 629 -40.30 49.11 18.74
CA LYS A 629 -39.28 48.59 17.82
C LYS A 629 -38.61 47.32 18.37
N SER A 630 -38.22 46.38 17.49
CA SER A 630 -37.06 45.53 17.78
C SER A 630 -36.21 45.35 16.52
N GLU A 631 -35.06 46.02 16.54
CA GLU A 631 -33.89 45.73 15.71
C GLU A 631 -33.20 44.43 16.17
N VAL A 632 -32.41 43.88 15.25
CA VAL A 632 -31.50 42.72 15.35
C VAL A 632 -30.32 43.01 16.31
N PRO A 633 -29.63 41.97 16.84
CA PRO A 633 -28.18 41.94 16.62
C PRO A 633 -27.62 40.54 16.27
N GLU A 634 -26.53 40.56 15.50
CA GLU A 634 -25.57 39.47 15.29
C GLU A 634 -24.76 39.13 16.55
N THR A 635 -24.42 37.86 16.73
CA THR A 635 -23.18 37.32 17.35
C THR A 635 -23.06 35.85 16.85
N GLY A 636 -21.94 35.28 16.42
CA GLY A 636 -20.54 35.56 16.77
C GLY A 636 -19.96 34.46 17.68
N ASP A 637 -19.81 33.25 17.14
CA ASP A 637 -18.76 32.22 17.36
C ASP A 637 -18.48 31.48 18.71
N ALA A 638 -18.07 30.21 18.51
CA ALA A 638 -17.09 29.37 19.24
C ALA A 638 -17.42 28.52 20.52
N THR A 639 -17.28 27.19 20.30
CA THR A 639 -16.59 26.10 21.08
C THR A 639 -17.10 25.44 22.39
N ASN A 640 -16.92 24.09 22.37
CA ASN A 640 -16.60 23.11 23.45
C ASN A 640 -17.68 22.16 24.02
N ALA A 641 -17.70 20.94 23.44
CA ALA A 641 -17.32 19.63 24.02
C ALA A 641 -17.93 19.07 25.33
N VAL A 642 -18.02 17.71 25.31
CA VAL A 642 -18.22 16.70 26.40
C VAL A 642 -19.68 16.27 26.64
N ALA A 643 -20.10 15.00 26.69
CA ALA A 643 -19.61 13.67 26.28
C ALA A 643 -20.72 12.62 26.57
N VAL A 644 -20.75 11.50 25.80
CA VAL A 644 -21.11 10.10 26.21
C VAL A 644 -22.59 9.81 26.52
N THR A 645 -23.33 8.81 25.98
CA THR A 645 -23.20 7.39 25.54
C THR A 645 -24.31 7.11 24.49
N GLY A 646 -24.32 6.14 23.54
CA GLY A 646 -23.50 5.00 23.15
C GLY A 646 -24.25 4.09 22.14
N ILE A 647 -23.50 3.25 21.40
CA ILE A 647 -23.89 2.03 20.61
C ILE A 647 -24.71 2.27 19.31
N GLY A 648 -24.35 1.84 18.09
CA GLY A 648 -23.22 1.07 17.55
C GLY A 648 -23.36 0.78 16.04
N ILE A 649 -22.22 0.57 15.38
CA ILE A 649 -21.92 -0.20 14.13
C ILE A 649 -22.54 0.26 12.79
N ALA A 650 -21.70 0.84 11.90
CA ALA A 650 -21.27 0.27 10.59
C ALA A 650 -20.74 1.35 9.61
N GLY A 651 -19.50 1.17 9.13
CA GLY A 651 -19.10 1.35 7.73
C GLY A 651 -18.81 2.75 7.15
N LEU A 652 -17.52 2.93 6.80
CA LEU A 652 -16.99 3.62 5.61
C LEU A 652 -16.98 5.16 5.49
N MET A 653 -15.73 5.67 5.49
CA MET A 653 -15.08 6.56 4.52
C MET A 653 -15.54 8.02 4.30
N ALA A 654 -14.55 8.88 4.50
CA ALA A 654 -14.19 10.07 3.71
C ALA A 654 -15.18 11.25 3.66
N ALA A 655 -14.96 12.20 4.58
CA ALA A 655 -15.23 13.61 4.33
C ALA A 655 -14.00 14.23 3.66
N ALA A 656 -14.13 14.67 2.41
CA ALA A 656 -13.20 15.61 1.79
C ALA A 656 -13.98 16.88 1.44
N ALA A 657 -13.56 17.99 2.03
CA ALA A 657 -14.14 19.31 1.85
C ALA A 657 -13.72 19.89 0.50
N SER A 658 -14.69 20.20 -0.37
CA SER A 658 -14.44 20.92 -1.62
C SER A 658 -14.35 22.43 -1.34
N PHE A 659 -13.13 22.95 -1.28
CA PHE A 659 -12.82 24.38 -1.33
C PHE A 659 -12.61 24.76 -2.81
N ILE A 660 -13.64 25.27 -3.49
CA ILE A 660 -13.54 25.69 -4.89
C ILE A 660 -12.96 27.12 -4.96
N LEU A 661 -11.70 27.22 -5.38
CA LEU A 661 -11.09 28.44 -5.91
C LEU A 661 -11.53 28.63 -7.38
N ARG A 662 -12.41 29.60 -7.61
CA ARG A 662 -12.81 30.01 -8.98
C ARG A 662 -11.70 30.88 -9.59
N ARG A 663 -10.90 30.31 -10.50
CA ARG A 663 -10.00 31.09 -11.38
C ARG A 663 -10.78 31.50 -12.63
N ARG A 664 -11.13 32.78 -12.72
CA ARG A 664 -11.79 33.39 -13.88
C ARG A 664 -10.74 33.68 -14.95
N ASN A 665 -10.77 32.95 -16.08
CA ASN A 665 -10.07 33.36 -17.29
C ASN A 665 -10.99 34.32 -18.07
N GLU A 666 -10.49 35.53 -18.31
CA GLU A 666 -11.06 36.49 -19.25
C GLU A 666 -10.45 36.24 -20.64
N GLN A 667 -11.31 35.97 -21.62
CA GLN A 667 -11.18 36.49 -22.98
C GLN A 667 -12.55 36.96 -23.45
#